data_AF-A0A2H5RGU7-F1
#
_entry.id   AF-A0A2H5RGU7-F1
#
_cell.length_a   1.000
_cell.length_b   1.000
_cell.length_c   1.000
_cell.angle_alpha   90.00
_cell.angle_beta   90.00
_cell.angle_gamma   90.00
#
_symmetry.space_group_name_H-M   'P 1'
#
loop_
_entity.id
_entity.type
_entity.pdbx_description
1 polymer ?
#
loop_
_entity_poly.entity_id
_entity_poly.type
_entity_poly.pdbx_seq_one_letter_code
_entity_poly.pdbx_strand_id
1 'polypeptide(L)'
;MTNIYEELIKLKLSEHEIKKLYIHFTKNYNQIYEAELILSKYCKTDDDKYEYLESLLESSLLPDGPVVTNKLRIRDDFSEGLIYQKPKPLLSTIGINWEYQPDPSLHNILRKEIKDHYRYFTQEKFDKAYMPIYFFLSGAGTGKSRNATEFHNTVLKCLNNKEDDSKLKDMIQNALVFNVSFENGTSLKQVESDTYKAIGTRMLLQLLPDMNLDEIISTYEAPYPWEVLQLVAKNKKQDLKEIPVFLIIDALQHIIYDSRRDHLDPEYKFYRTISNIADLTCQGAFLIPCCTATTTSPIHSVTKSLSNKCVYLPVPTLHSPTICKENSQESTEVFPKDLITKILVEDCGGHGRALETLQETLINHHDVSEDNINLLMNDLRNALTNRYIDVFSLSNAEIQTIAKAILLRQPLDFDKNIPGINKTPEQIVQHGLVQFEREGTIVNSKTGYLVAPYNWIWILAQQIGIDELLQKWQFDDYKEQKSLLSLESQSSRNFEQFIATIRCLKSRIIKEGELTKISEVHSGARLNGDIEFVNHHLKLRIPDFQEPTNSENSNVNILCGNEIINIRQGRYCIVNHASAQYGDSFISLDLEKNKEKVNERKKYFPLISNEVHQYKFWNDKEVNQKVYLNERNKVASTHDFLMLYTTKDCDKLELPENSGIVDKKNWNKYFGPFANRAFIFATPLDINTTNRKSLQQIRAIGIQNTEKILSKRPFINIENAIEKTGLSENVLEKFKFPFRRYHSLARVSHKICQNIFRYI
;
A
#
# COMPACT_ATOMS: atom_id res chain seq x y z
N MET A 1 31.56 -0.60 44.64
CA MET A 1 32.04 0.31 43.59
C MET A 1 31.38 1.64 43.85
N THR A 2 32.18 2.69 44.02
CA THR A 2 31.68 4.03 44.29
C THR A 2 31.24 4.63 42.96
N ASN A 3 30.00 5.12 42.86
CA ASN A 3 29.51 5.77 41.65
C ASN A 3 30.25 7.09 41.47
N ILE A 4 30.95 7.27 40.35
CA ILE A 4 31.77 8.46 40.10
C ILE A 4 30.95 9.75 40.25
N TYR A 5 29.69 9.75 39.84
CA TYR A 5 28.82 10.92 39.92
C TYR A 5 28.40 11.26 41.35
N GLU A 6 28.31 10.27 42.24
CA GLU A 6 28.08 10.51 43.67
C GLU A 6 29.32 11.07 44.36
N GLU A 7 30.52 10.67 43.95
CA GLU A 7 31.77 11.24 44.47
C GLU A 7 31.99 12.68 44.00
N LEU A 8 31.64 13.02 42.75
CA LEU A 8 31.70 14.39 42.23
C LEU A 8 30.82 15.37 43.03
N ILE A 9 29.70 14.89 43.60
CA ILE A 9 28.80 15.71 44.41
C ILE A 9 29.34 15.87 45.85
N LYS A 10 30.07 14.87 46.36
CA LYS A 10 30.66 14.90 47.72
C LYS A 10 31.90 15.78 47.81
N LEU A 11 32.74 15.72 46.78
CA LEU A 11 33.88 16.60 46.62
C LEU A 11 33.31 17.98 46.29
N LYS A 12 33.63 19.01 47.08
CA LYS A 12 33.05 20.37 46.96
C LYS A 12 33.55 21.13 45.72
N LEU A 13 33.52 20.48 44.55
CA LEU A 13 33.85 21.01 43.24
C LEU A 13 32.86 22.11 42.87
N SER A 14 33.32 23.10 42.10
CA SER A 14 32.43 24.10 41.53
C SER A 14 31.50 23.46 40.49
N GLU A 15 30.32 24.05 40.30
CA GLU A 15 29.33 23.60 39.31
C GLU A 15 29.94 23.53 37.89
N HIS A 16 30.91 24.41 37.60
CA HIS A 16 31.65 24.44 36.35
C HIS A 16 32.61 23.24 36.17
N GLU A 17 33.32 22.84 37.23
CA GLU A 17 34.22 21.67 37.22
C GLU A 17 33.43 20.37 37.10
N ILE A 18 32.33 20.25 37.83
CA ILE A 18 31.41 19.11 37.73
C ILE A 18 30.93 18.98 36.29
N LYS A 19 30.47 20.07 35.66
CA LYS A 19 30.00 20.06 34.27
C LYS A 19 31.09 19.64 33.29
N LYS A 20 32.34 20.07 33.48
CA LYS A 20 33.47 19.65 32.64
C LYS A 20 33.81 18.17 32.81
N LEU A 21 33.82 17.65 34.03
CA LEU A 21 34.05 16.22 34.31
C LEU A 21 32.92 15.35 33.73
N TYR A 22 31.67 15.80 33.82
CA TYR A 22 30.54 15.14 33.15
C TYR A 22 30.75 15.05 31.63
N ILE A 23 31.15 16.14 30.98
CA ILE A 23 31.43 16.16 29.54
C ILE A 23 32.61 15.22 29.22
N HIS A 24 33.66 15.23 30.03
CA HIS A 24 34.82 14.36 29.87
C HIS A 24 34.44 12.87 29.91
N PHE A 25 33.72 12.44 30.94
CA PHE A 25 33.28 11.04 31.09
C PHE A 25 32.21 10.64 30.06
N THR A 26 31.41 11.58 29.58
CA THR A 26 30.47 11.34 28.47
C THR A 26 31.21 11.06 27.16
N LYS A 27 32.31 11.77 26.90
CA LYS A 27 33.17 11.55 25.71
C LYS A 27 34.04 10.29 25.84
N ASN A 28 34.44 9.94 27.06
CA ASN A 28 35.38 8.85 27.34
C ASN A 28 34.77 7.80 28.30
N TYR A 29 33.63 7.20 27.92
CA TYR A 29 32.89 6.28 28.80
C TYR A 29 33.75 5.12 29.35
N ASN A 30 34.70 4.61 28.56
CA ASN A 30 35.60 3.53 28.97
C ASN A 30 36.55 3.93 30.13
N GLN A 31 36.81 5.23 30.32
CA GLN A 31 37.64 5.75 31.41
C GLN A 31 36.88 5.87 32.73
N ILE A 32 35.54 5.76 32.74
CA ILE A 32 34.75 5.80 33.97
C ILE A 32 35.19 4.68 34.93
N TYR A 33 35.33 3.46 34.42
CA TYR A 33 35.73 2.32 35.24
C TYR A 33 37.15 2.48 35.81
N GLU A 34 38.08 3.02 35.01
CA GLU A 34 39.44 3.30 35.45
C GLU A 34 39.48 4.42 36.50
N ALA A 35 38.71 5.48 36.29
CA ALA A 35 38.59 6.58 37.25
C ALA A 35 37.94 6.13 38.57
N GLU A 36 36.87 5.31 38.52
CA GLU A 36 36.27 4.72 39.72
C GLU A 36 37.25 3.81 40.47
N LEU A 37 38.08 3.05 39.74
CA LEU A 37 39.13 2.23 40.32
C LEU A 37 40.21 3.09 40.99
N ILE A 38 40.64 4.17 40.34
CA ILE A 38 41.66 5.10 40.87
C ILE A 38 41.15 5.81 42.12
N LEU A 39 39.95 6.39 42.05
CA LEU A 39 39.30 7.10 43.15
C LEU A 39 39.04 6.19 44.36
N SER A 40 38.70 4.92 44.14
CA SER A 40 38.38 3.99 45.24
C SER A 40 39.59 3.27 45.83
N LYS A 41 40.66 3.05 45.05
CA LYS A 41 41.78 2.19 45.45
C LYS A 41 43.09 2.94 45.69
N TYR A 42 43.27 4.11 45.08
CA TYR A 42 44.54 4.82 45.07
C TYR A 42 44.47 6.21 45.69
N CYS A 43 43.31 6.88 45.66
CA CYS A 43 43.08 8.13 46.40
C CYS A 43 42.70 7.83 47.86
N LYS A 44 43.47 8.33 48.82
CA LYS A 44 43.27 8.08 50.27
C LYS A 44 42.60 9.26 50.99
N THR A 45 42.68 10.45 50.42
CA THR A 45 42.07 11.69 50.92
C THR A 45 41.16 12.31 49.86
N ASP A 46 40.29 13.23 50.28
CA ASP A 46 39.47 14.01 49.33
C ASP A 46 40.33 14.95 48.47
N ASP A 47 41.49 15.38 48.99
CA ASP A 47 42.48 16.16 48.22
C ASP A 47 43.12 15.30 47.12
N ASP A 48 43.45 14.03 47.39
CA ASP A 48 43.99 13.10 46.38
C ASP A 48 42.97 12.84 45.25
N LYS A 49 41.68 12.80 45.60
CA LYS A 49 40.59 12.63 44.62
C LYS A 49 40.42 13.90 43.80
N TYR A 50 40.50 15.06 44.45
CA TYR A 50 40.42 16.36 43.78
C TYR A 50 41.59 16.51 42.79
N GLU A 51 42.82 16.26 43.22
CA GLU A 51 44.02 16.36 42.37
C GLU A 51 43.95 15.40 41.17
N TYR A 52 43.47 14.16 41.36
CA TYR A 52 43.24 13.24 40.25
C TYR A 52 42.17 13.75 39.27
N LEU A 53 41.03 14.23 39.76
CA LEU A 53 39.97 14.76 38.90
C LEU A 53 40.38 16.06 38.21
N GLU A 54 41.14 16.91 38.90
CA GLU A 54 41.74 18.12 38.33
C GLU A 54 42.76 17.77 37.24
N SER A 55 43.55 16.70 37.41
CA SER A 55 44.45 16.21 36.35
C SER A 55 43.70 15.75 35.09
N LEU A 56 42.48 15.19 35.24
CA LEU A 56 41.61 14.87 34.10
C LEU A 56 41.11 16.15 33.41
N LEU A 57 40.83 17.20 34.19
CA LEU A 57 40.45 18.52 33.67
C LEU A 57 41.62 19.24 33.00
N GLU A 58 42.83 19.15 33.54
CA GLU A 58 44.05 19.70 32.94
C GLU A 58 44.46 18.92 31.67
N SER A 59 44.27 17.60 31.65
CA SER A 59 44.41 16.80 30.42
C SER A 59 43.40 17.18 29.34
N SER A 60 42.25 17.74 29.75
CA SER A 60 41.21 18.29 28.86
C SER A 60 41.41 19.76 28.49
N LEU A 61 42.40 20.44 29.09
CA LEU A 61 42.82 21.82 28.80
C LEU A 61 44.03 21.90 27.86
N LEU A 62 44.52 20.77 27.35
CA LEU A 62 45.24 20.83 26.08
C LEU A 62 44.30 21.48 25.05
N PRO A 63 44.74 22.52 24.33
CA PRO A 63 43.94 23.12 23.27
C PRO A 63 43.54 22.02 22.28
N ASP A 64 42.57 22.29 21.41
CA ASP A 64 42.33 21.54 20.17
C ASP A 64 43.62 21.45 19.32
N GLY A 65 44.61 20.70 19.81
CA GLY A 65 45.64 20.09 19.01
C GLY A 65 44.91 19.04 18.19
N PRO A 66 45.25 18.90 16.90
CA PRO A 66 44.56 17.96 16.04
C PRO A 66 44.57 16.63 16.77
N VAL A 67 43.40 16.02 16.95
CA VAL A 67 43.36 14.57 16.87
C VAL A 67 44.00 14.33 15.51
N VAL A 68 45.27 13.95 15.49
CA VAL A 68 45.91 13.43 14.30
C VAL A 68 45.20 12.13 14.06
N THR A 69 44.00 12.23 13.51
CA THR A 69 43.46 11.16 12.71
C THR A 69 44.49 11.06 11.60
N ASN A 70 45.26 9.97 11.57
CA ASN A 70 46.10 9.60 10.42
C ASN A 70 45.25 9.34 9.15
N LYS A 71 44.05 9.92 9.08
CA LYS A 71 43.10 9.83 8.00
C LYS A 71 43.56 10.76 6.88
N LEU A 72 43.55 10.22 5.68
CA LEU A 72 43.94 10.95 4.49
C LEU A 72 42.78 11.86 4.06
N ARG A 73 43.12 13.04 3.56
CA ARG A 73 42.15 13.85 2.82
C ARG A 73 42.06 13.32 1.40
N ILE A 74 40.84 13.11 0.93
CA ILE A 74 40.59 12.58 -0.41
C ILE A 74 41.21 13.43 -1.53
N ARG A 75 41.37 14.74 -1.31
CA ARG A 75 41.99 15.64 -2.29
C ARG A 75 43.50 15.44 -2.42
N ASP A 76 44.14 15.00 -1.35
CA ASP A 76 45.57 14.78 -1.30
C ASP A 76 45.90 13.40 -1.87
N ASP A 77 45.13 12.38 -1.50
CA ASP A 77 45.32 11.00 -1.96
C ASP A 77 44.91 10.80 -3.43
N PHE A 78 43.88 11.51 -3.88
CA PHE A 78 43.40 11.48 -5.27
C PHE A 78 43.73 12.79 -6.00
N SER A 79 45.01 13.18 -5.99
CA SER A 79 45.46 14.44 -6.59
C SER A 79 45.13 14.55 -8.08
N GLU A 80 45.08 13.45 -8.83
CA GLU A 80 44.72 13.41 -10.26
C GLU A 80 43.19 13.31 -10.51
N GLY A 81 42.39 13.32 -9.44
CA GLY A 81 40.94 13.14 -9.48
C GLY A 81 40.50 11.68 -9.32
N LEU A 82 39.19 11.48 -9.23
CA LEU A 82 38.56 10.16 -9.00
C LEU A 82 37.87 9.67 -10.28
N ILE A 83 38.12 8.41 -10.65
CA ILE A 83 37.46 7.76 -11.80
C ILE A 83 36.01 7.48 -11.41
N TYR A 84 35.07 7.93 -12.24
CA TYR A 84 33.66 7.65 -12.03
C TYR A 84 33.33 6.17 -12.24
N GLN A 85 32.63 5.58 -11.27
CA GLN A 85 32.07 4.23 -11.35
C GLN A 85 30.54 4.30 -11.36
N LYS A 86 29.92 3.46 -12.21
CA LYS A 86 28.46 3.38 -12.27
C LYS A 86 27.90 2.83 -10.94
N PRO A 87 26.76 3.35 -10.48
CA PRO A 87 26.17 2.90 -9.22
C PRO A 87 25.67 1.47 -9.33
N LYS A 88 25.71 0.75 -8.21
CA LYS A 88 24.94 -0.49 -8.04
C LYS A 88 23.45 -0.14 -7.81
N PRO A 89 22.52 -1.00 -8.25
CA PRO A 89 21.10 -0.86 -7.91
C PRO A 89 20.87 -0.83 -6.40
N LEU A 90 19.89 -0.03 -5.94
CA LEU A 90 19.53 0.03 -4.51
C LEU A 90 18.72 -1.20 -4.06
N LEU A 91 18.11 -1.90 -5.02
CA LEU A 91 17.39 -3.15 -4.80
C LEU A 91 18.31 -4.34 -5.11
N SER A 92 18.37 -5.33 -4.21
CA SER A 92 19.14 -6.56 -4.37
C SER A 92 18.29 -7.84 -4.34
N THR A 93 16.96 -7.71 -4.24
CA THR A 93 16.01 -8.83 -4.24
C THR A 93 15.65 -9.25 -5.67
N ILE A 94 14.95 -10.39 -5.80
CA ILE A 94 14.56 -10.96 -7.09
C ILE A 94 13.73 -10.01 -7.97
N GLY A 95 13.01 -9.05 -7.37
CA GLY A 95 12.25 -8.03 -8.08
C GLY A 95 13.09 -7.08 -8.91
N ILE A 96 14.43 -7.08 -8.76
CA ILE A 96 15.35 -6.32 -9.61
C ILE A 96 15.24 -6.73 -11.09
N ASN A 97 14.89 -7.99 -11.36
CA ASN A 97 14.79 -8.55 -12.70
C ASN A 97 13.42 -8.30 -13.35
N TRP A 98 12.44 -7.78 -12.61
CA TRP A 98 11.12 -7.49 -13.15
C TRP A 98 11.15 -6.23 -14.01
N GLU A 99 10.30 -6.19 -15.03
CA GLU A 99 10.06 -5.00 -15.82
C GLU A 99 9.59 -3.84 -14.92
N TYR A 100 10.21 -2.68 -15.08
CA TYR A 100 9.87 -1.51 -14.27
C TYR A 100 8.51 -0.93 -14.68
N GLN A 101 7.62 -0.78 -13.69
CA GLN A 101 6.26 -0.27 -13.85
C GLN A 101 6.14 1.12 -13.21
N PRO A 102 6.36 2.22 -13.95
CA PRO A 102 6.20 3.57 -13.41
C PRO A 102 4.73 3.94 -13.24
N ASP A 103 4.43 4.82 -12.28
CA ASP A 103 3.09 5.39 -12.13
C ASP A 103 2.69 6.20 -13.39
N PRO A 104 1.44 6.12 -13.87
CA PRO A 104 1.01 6.83 -15.08
C PRO A 104 1.21 8.36 -15.03
N SER A 105 1.17 8.96 -13.84
CA SER A 105 1.37 10.39 -13.64
C SER A 105 2.85 10.79 -13.56
N LEU A 106 3.74 9.84 -13.23
CA LEU A 106 5.16 10.10 -12.94
C LEU A 106 5.86 10.82 -14.11
N HIS A 107 5.66 10.34 -15.34
CA HIS A 107 6.28 10.96 -16.52
C HIS A 107 5.87 12.42 -16.71
N ASN A 108 4.61 12.76 -16.43
CA ASN A 108 4.11 14.13 -16.58
C ASN A 108 4.67 15.05 -15.50
N ILE A 109 4.73 14.58 -14.26
CA ILE A 109 5.33 15.31 -13.13
C ILE A 109 6.80 15.58 -13.42
N LEU A 110 7.58 14.54 -13.71
CA LEU A 110 9.02 14.68 -13.95
C LEU A 110 9.32 15.57 -15.14
N ARG A 111 8.60 15.42 -16.26
CA ARG A 111 8.80 16.26 -17.43
C ARG A 111 8.64 17.75 -17.09
N LYS A 112 7.57 18.10 -16.37
CA LYS A 112 7.31 19.50 -15.99
C LYS A 112 8.43 20.03 -15.10
N GLU A 113 8.72 19.33 -14.01
CA GLU A 113 9.63 19.80 -12.97
C GLU A 113 11.09 19.85 -13.46
N ILE A 114 11.53 18.88 -14.26
CA ILE A 114 12.89 18.85 -14.83
C ILE A 114 13.08 19.94 -15.90
N LYS A 115 12.07 20.22 -16.72
CA LYS A 115 12.13 21.34 -17.68
C LYS A 115 12.20 22.69 -16.99
N ASP A 116 11.39 22.89 -15.95
CA ASP A 116 11.44 24.13 -15.16
C ASP A 116 12.82 24.29 -14.52
N HIS A 117 13.36 23.23 -13.91
CA HIS A 117 14.71 23.24 -13.34
C HIS A 117 15.75 23.62 -14.40
N TYR A 118 15.75 22.98 -15.58
CA TYR A 118 16.67 23.29 -16.67
C TYR A 118 16.57 24.74 -17.17
N ARG A 119 15.35 25.28 -17.26
CA ARG A 119 15.13 26.68 -17.62
C ARG A 119 15.74 27.64 -16.60
N TYR A 120 15.61 27.37 -15.29
CA TYR A 120 16.22 28.23 -14.27
C TYR A 120 17.74 28.08 -14.22
N PHE A 121 18.24 26.86 -14.42
CA PHE A 121 19.67 26.59 -14.53
C PHE A 121 20.33 27.37 -15.67
N THR A 122 19.75 27.30 -16.87
CA THR A 122 20.27 28.04 -18.05
C THR A 122 20.17 29.56 -17.93
N GLN A 123 19.35 30.07 -17.00
CA GLN A 123 19.27 31.49 -16.64
C GLN A 123 20.18 31.86 -15.48
N GLU A 124 21.00 30.93 -14.99
CA GLU A 124 21.87 31.07 -13.80
C GLU A 124 21.10 31.48 -12.53
N LYS A 125 19.83 31.07 -12.43
CA LYS A 125 18.95 31.38 -11.28
C LYS A 125 19.00 30.27 -10.24
N PHE A 126 20.05 30.27 -9.43
CA PHE A 126 20.29 29.30 -8.37
C PHE A 126 19.60 29.72 -7.06
N ASP A 127 18.29 29.47 -6.97
CA ASP A 127 17.50 29.73 -5.77
C ASP A 127 16.77 28.47 -5.29
N LYS A 128 16.62 28.34 -3.97
CA LYS A 128 15.94 27.23 -3.28
C LYS A 128 14.51 26.99 -3.79
N ALA A 129 13.82 28.05 -4.24
CA ALA A 129 12.47 27.96 -4.79
C ALA A 129 12.42 27.38 -6.22
N TYR A 130 13.56 27.33 -6.92
CA TYR A 130 13.64 26.86 -8.31
C TYR A 130 14.37 25.51 -8.46
N MET A 131 15.21 25.16 -7.49
CA MET A 131 16.01 23.93 -7.48
C MET A 131 15.35 22.85 -6.61
N PRO A 132 14.61 21.90 -7.21
CA PRO A 132 13.77 20.98 -6.45
C PRO A 132 14.55 19.82 -5.82
N ILE A 133 14.10 19.38 -4.63
CA ILE A 133 14.40 18.05 -4.09
C ILE A 133 13.23 17.11 -4.39
N TYR A 134 13.53 15.94 -4.94
CA TYR A 134 12.55 14.91 -5.27
C TYR A 134 12.44 13.88 -4.13
N PHE A 135 11.24 13.38 -3.85
CA PHE A 135 11.00 12.43 -2.77
C PHE A 135 10.10 11.26 -3.19
N PHE A 136 10.56 10.03 -2.99
CA PHE A 136 9.70 8.83 -2.98
C PHE A 136 9.42 8.41 -1.53
N LEU A 137 8.22 8.72 -1.02
CA LEU A 137 7.84 8.43 0.37
C LEU A 137 6.74 7.37 0.41
N SER A 138 7.01 6.25 1.07
CA SER A 138 6.10 5.10 1.15
C SER A 138 6.61 4.06 2.14
N GLY A 139 5.76 3.19 2.67
CA GLY A 139 6.19 2.19 3.66
C GLY A 139 7.20 1.16 3.14
N ALA A 140 7.77 0.35 4.04
CA ALA A 140 8.72 -0.70 3.66
C ALA A 140 8.14 -1.71 2.65
N GLY A 141 8.96 -2.21 1.71
CA GLY A 141 8.51 -3.24 0.75
C GLY A 141 7.57 -2.80 -0.37
N THR A 142 7.25 -1.50 -0.48
CA THR A 142 6.36 -0.96 -1.54
C THR A 142 7.05 -0.60 -2.85
N GLY A 143 8.38 -0.70 -2.94
CA GLY A 143 9.14 -0.45 -4.17
C GLY A 143 9.83 0.91 -4.29
N LYS A 144 10.00 1.67 -3.19
CA LYS A 144 10.75 2.95 -3.18
C LYS A 144 12.15 2.86 -3.80
N SER A 145 12.99 1.96 -3.30
CA SER A 145 14.38 1.81 -3.75
C SER A 145 14.45 1.40 -5.23
N ARG A 146 13.44 0.67 -5.74
CA ARG A 146 13.28 0.39 -7.17
C ARG A 146 12.99 1.65 -7.98
N ASN A 147 12.01 2.46 -7.56
CA ASN A 147 11.69 3.73 -8.22
C ASN A 147 12.89 4.69 -8.21
N ALA A 148 13.62 4.75 -7.10
CA ALA A 148 14.83 5.57 -6.96
C ALA A 148 15.97 5.09 -7.87
N THR A 149 16.17 3.77 -7.97
CA THR A 149 17.15 3.17 -8.91
C THR A 149 16.82 3.52 -10.36
N GLU A 150 15.53 3.49 -10.73
CA GLU A 150 15.06 3.76 -12.10
C GLU A 150 14.86 5.25 -12.40
N PHE A 151 15.11 6.13 -11.43
CA PHE A 151 14.75 7.55 -11.52
C PHE A 151 15.42 8.26 -12.71
N HIS A 152 16.73 8.07 -12.90
CA HIS A 152 17.47 8.63 -14.04
C HIS A 152 16.93 8.14 -15.39
N ASN A 153 16.73 6.83 -15.54
CA ASN A 153 16.15 6.24 -16.75
C ASN A 153 14.73 6.74 -17.02
N THR A 154 13.94 6.93 -15.97
CA THR A 154 12.57 7.46 -16.07
C THR A 154 12.57 8.90 -16.57
N VAL A 155 13.49 9.73 -16.09
CA VAL A 155 13.67 11.11 -16.56
C VAL A 155 14.08 11.10 -18.04
N LEU A 156 15.01 10.24 -18.46
CA LEU A 156 15.36 10.10 -19.87
C LEU A 156 14.18 9.70 -20.76
N LYS A 157 13.42 8.68 -20.35
CA LYS A 157 12.23 8.22 -21.07
C LYS A 157 11.18 9.31 -21.18
N CYS A 158 10.98 10.13 -20.15
CA CYS A 158 9.99 11.20 -20.19
C CYS A 158 10.35 12.35 -21.15
N LEU A 159 11.62 12.48 -21.57
CA LEU A 159 12.07 13.48 -22.53
C LEU A 159 12.05 12.97 -23.99
N ASN A 160 11.85 11.67 -24.24
CA ASN A 160 11.96 11.08 -25.59
C ASN A 160 10.85 11.45 -26.58
N ASN A 161 9.75 12.07 -26.14
CA ASN A 161 8.54 12.18 -26.99
C ASN A 161 8.42 13.49 -27.79
N LYS A 162 9.39 14.43 -27.72
CA LYS A 162 9.32 15.72 -28.46
C LYS A 162 10.71 16.24 -28.83
N GLU A 163 10.85 16.80 -30.04
CA GLU A 163 12.12 17.32 -30.60
C GLU A 163 12.70 18.52 -29.81
N ASP A 164 11.83 19.32 -29.18
CA ASP A 164 12.22 20.53 -28.41
C ASP A 164 13.10 20.25 -27.17
N ASP A 165 13.22 18.98 -26.76
CA ASP A 165 13.94 18.56 -25.55
C ASP A 165 15.33 17.98 -25.81
N SER A 166 15.81 18.00 -27.07
CA SER A 166 17.07 17.36 -27.50
C SER A 166 18.27 17.73 -26.62
N LYS A 167 18.54 19.02 -26.39
CA LYS A 167 19.68 19.47 -25.57
C LYS A 167 19.62 18.99 -24.13
N LEU A 168 18.44 19.12 -23.50
CA LEU A 168 18.23 18.67 -22.12
C LEU A 168 18.39 17.14 -22.04
N LYS A 169 17.83 16.41 -23.00
CA LYS A 169 17.96 14.96 -23.08
C LYS A 169 19.44 14.53 -23.20
N ASP A 170 20.19 15.14 -24.11
CA ASP A 170 21.62 14.84 -24.30
C ASP A 170 22.42 15.14 -23.02
N MET A 171 22.06 16.22 -22.32
CA MET A 171 22.63 16.53 -21.01
C MET A 171 22.32 15.42 -20.00
N ILE A 172 21.04 15.07 -19.78
CA ILE A 172 20.67 13.99 -18.84
C ILE A 172 21.31 12.65 -19.21
N GLN A 173 21.46 12.34 -20.50
CA GLN A 173 22.01 11.07 -20.96
C GLN A 173 23.46 10.86 -20.52
N ASN A 174 24.22 11.95 -20.39
CA ASN A 174 25.62 11.95 -19.97
C ASN A 174 25.81 12.20 -18.47
N ALA A 175 24.72 12.19 -17.68
CA ALA A 175 24.76 12.51 -16.26
C ALA A 175 25.51 11.47 -15.42
N LEU A 176 26.17 11.94 -14.37
CA LEU A 176 26.69 11.10 -13.29
C LEU A 176 25.54 10.73 -12.37
N VAL A 177 25.45 9.47 -11.98
CA VAL A 177 24.42 8.97 -11.07
C VAL A 177 25.12 8.38 -9.84
N PHE A 178 24.79 8.92 -8.66
CA PHE A 178 25.25 8.41 -7.39
C PHE A 178 24.08 7.77 -6.64
N ASN A 179 24.22 6.49 -6.29
CA ASN A 179 23.26 5.79 -5.44
C ASN A 179 23.86 5.62 -4.05
N VAL A 180 23.41 6.46 -3.13
CA VAL A 180 23.79 6.47 -1.73
C VAL A 180 22.70 5.78 -0.92
N SER A 181 23.06 4.79 -0.10
CA SER A 181 22.12 4.09 0.77
C SER A 181 22.54 4.20 2.24
N PHE A 182 21.55 4.25 3.14
CA PHE A 182 21.74 4.14 4.59
C PHE A 182 21.17 2.82 5.14
N GLU A 183 21.01 1.81 4.28
CA GLU A 183 20.52 0.47 4.64
C GLU A 183 21.43 -0.64 4.07
N ASN A 184 21.06 -1.90 4.29
CA ASN A 184 21.72 -3.07 3.68
C ASN A 184 23.25 -3.09 3.86
N GLY A 185 23.73 -2.85 5.09
CA GLY A 185 25.17 -2.84 5.43
C GLY A 185 25.85 -1.47 5.29
N THR A 186 25.13 -0.44 4.85
CA THR A 186 25.65 0.94 4.70
C THR A 186 24.99 1.94 5.66
N SER A 187 24.37 1.46 6.73
CA SER A 187 23.75 2.30 7.77
C SER A 187 24.75 3.24 8.44
N LEU A 188 24.21 4.34 8.99
CA LEU A 188 25.01 5.36 9.68
C LEU A 188 25.78 4.73 10.85
N LYS A 189 27.08 4.97 10.91
CA LYS A 189 27.96 4.48 11.98
C LYS A 189 28.08 5.55 13.07
N GLN A 190 28.27 5.13 14.32
CA GLN A 190 28.38 6.06 15.47
C GLN A 190 29.48 7.11 15.32
N VAL A 191 30.55 6.78 14.58
CA VAL A 191 31.66 7.71 14.30
C VAL A 191 31.31 8.79 13.28
N GLU A 192 30.19 8.66 12.56
CA GLU A 192 29.74 9.61 11.55
C GLU A 192 28.87 10.71 12.18
N SER A 193 29.51 11.70 12.82
CA SER A 193 28.80 12.79 13.51
C SER A 193 28.09 13.78 12.57
N ASP A 194 28.56 13.90 11.32
CA ASP A 194 28.00 14.76 10.27
C ASP A 194 27.38 13.90 9.17
N THR A 195 26.06 13.84 9.17
CA THR A 195 25.22 13.06 8.25
C THR A 195 25.30 13.56 6.81
N TYR A 196 25.65 14.83 6.58
CA TYR A 196 25.86 15.35 5.23
C TYR A 196 27.22 14.87 4.66
N LYS A 197 28.26 14.82 5.49
CA LYS A 197 29.55 14.18 5.11
C LYS A 197 29.43 12.66 4.96
N ALA A 198 28.53 12.03 5.71
CA ALA A 198 28.20 10.62 5.56
C ALA A 198 27.68 10.29 4.14
N ILE A 199 26.97 11.23 3.49
CA ILE A 199 26.58 11.11 2.07
C ILE A 199 27.82 11.12 1.18
N GLY A 200 28.75 12.06 1.37
CA GLY A 200 30.00 12.12 0.61
C GLY A 200 30.85 10.86 0.77
N THR A 201 30.90 10.30 1.98
CA THR A 201 31.58 9.03 2.29
C THR A 201 30.99 7.87 1.47
N ARG A 202 29.66 7.81 1.33
CA ARG A 202 28.99 6.78 0.51
C ARG A 202 29.11 7.03 -0.99
N MET A 203 29.21 8.29 -1.43
CA MET A 203 29.58 8.60 -2.81
C MET A 203 30.99 8.09 -3.11
N LEU A 204 31.93 8.24 -2.17
CA LEU A 204 33.28 7.69 -2.31
C LEU A 204 33.27 6.16 -2.33
N LEU A 205 32.45 5.50 -1.52
CA LEU A 205 32.24 4.05 -1.56
C LEU A 205 31.82 3.54 -2.94
N GLN A 206 30.96 4.27 -3.65
CA GLN A 206 30.62 3.92 -5.03
C GLN A 206 31.82 3.98 -5.97
N LEU A 207 32.71 4.96 -5.78
CA LEU A 207 33.87 5.19 -6.64
C LEU A 207 35.05 4.26 -6.33
N LEU A 208 35.10 3.69 -5.12
CA LEU A 208 36.15 2.79 -4.63
C LEU A 208 35.57 1.38 -4.39
N PRO A 209 35.27 0.61 -5.45
CA PRO A 209 34.57 -0.68 -5.32
C PRO A 209 35.37 -1.76 -4.59
N ASP A 210 36.69 -1.59 -4.49
CA ASP A 210 37.62 -2.51 -3.82
C ASP A 210 37.69 -2.28 -2.31
N MET A 211 37.08 -1.21 -1.80
CA MET A 211 37.02 -0.91 -0.36
C MET A 211 35.60 -1.09 0.18
N ASN A 212 35.50 -1.53 1.44
CA ASN A 212 34.23 -1.50 2.16
C ASN A 212 34.04 -0.18 2.93
N LEU A 213 32.83 0.04 3.46
CA LEU A 213 32.50 1.29 4.15
C LEU A 213 33.36 1.54 5.39
N ASP A 214 33.63 0.49 6.18
CA ASP A 214 34.41 0.63 7.43
C ASP A 214 35.88 0.97 7.13
N GLU A 215 36.44 0.39 6.07
CA GLU A 215 37.76 0.75 5.55
C GLU A 215 37.80 2.22 5.13
N ILE A 216 36.85 2.68 4.33
CA ILE A 216 36.79 4.09 3.89
C ILE A 216 36.69 5.04 5.10
N ILE A 217 35.81 4.74 6.05
CA ILE A 217 35.64 5.54 7.28
C ILE A 217 36.94 5.55 8.09
N SER A 218 37.69 4.46 8.14
CA SER A 218 38.95 4.38 8.87
C SER A 218 40.12 5.09 8.18
N THR A 219 40.13 5.09 6.83
CA THR A 219 41.23 5.60 6.02
C THR A 219 41.11 7.08 5.70
N TYR A 220 39.90 7.59 5.44
CA TYR A 220 39.72 8.95 4.92
C TYR A 220 38.97 9.86 5.90
N GLU A 221 39.32 11.15 5.88
CA GLU A 221 38.46 12.19 6.46
C GLU A 221 37.13 12.19 5.71
N ALA A 222 36.01 12.22 6.45
CA ALA A 222 34.68 12.17 5.85
C ALA A 222 34.47 13.38 4.91
N PRO A 223 34.31 13.16 3.60
CA PRO A 223 34.30 14.25 2.63
C PRO A 223 32.91 14.85 2.47
N TYR A 224 32.85 16.10 2.03
CA TYR A 224 31.60 16.69 1.55
C TYR A 224 31.24 16.11 0.17
N PRO A 225 29.94 15.92 -0.15
CA PRO A 225 29.50 15.51 -1.48
C PRO A 225 30.12 16.33 -2.62
N TRP A 226 30.23 17.65 -2.42
CA TRP A 226 30.83 18.55 -3.41
C TRP A 226 32.31 18.25 -3.68
N GLU A 227 33.08 17.86 -2.66
CA GLU A 227 34.50 17.52 -2.83
C GLU A 227 34.68 16.27 -3.70
N VAL A 228 33.81 15.28 -3.51
CA VAL A 228 33.79 14.07 -4.35
C VAL A 228 33.47 14.43 -5.80
N LEU A 229 32.46 15.28 -6.03
CA LEU A 229 32.11 15.73 -7.39
C LEU A 229 33.25 16.51 -8.06
N GLN A 230 33.95 17.37 -7.32
CA GLN A 230 35.10 18.10 -7.84
C GLN A 230 36.23 17.16 -8.29
N LEU A 231 36.50 16.10 -7.53
CA LEU A 231 37.52 15.10 -7.92
C LEU A 231 37.12 14.32 -9.16
N VAL A 232 35.83 13.98 -9.32
CA VAL A 232 35.34 13.32 -10.54
C VAL A 232 35.41 14.26 -11.74
N ALA A 233 35.01 15.52 -11.57
CA ALA A 233 35.12 16.55 -12.62
C ALA A 233 36.59 16.76 -13.06
N LYS A 234 37.51 16.80 -12.09
CA LYS A 234 38.96 16.90 -12.32
C LYS A 234 39.47 15.73 -13.17
N ASN A 235 39.09 14.50 -12.83
CA ASN A 235 39.47 13.31 -13.61
C ASN A 235 38.93 13.36 -15.05
N LYS A 236 37.69 13.84 -15.23
CA LYS A 236 37.05 14.02 -16.53
C LYS A 236 37.59 15.22 -17.34
N LYS A 237 38.39 16.09 -16.72
CA LYS A 237 38.88 17.36 -17.31
C LYS A 237 37.73 18.23 -17.82
N GLN A 238 36.62 18.26 -17.08
CA GLN A 238 35.40 19.02 -17.39
C GLN A 238 35.05 19.93 -16.22
N ASP A 239 34.41 21.07 -16.50
CA ASP A 239 33.83 21.90 -15.44
C ASP A 239 32.62 21.18 -14.84
N LEU A 240 32.50 21.19 -13.52
CA LEU A 240 31.37 20.57 -12.82
C LEU A 240 30.03 21.21 -13.23
N LYS A 241 30.01 22.45 -13.71
CA LYS A 241 28.81 23.11 -14.27
C LYS A 241 28.30 22.42 -15.54
N GLU A 242 29.16 21.75 -16.29
CA GLU A 242 28.82 21.06 -17.54
C GLU A 242 28.43 19.59 -17.29
N ILE A 243 28.63 19.10 -16.07
CA ILE A 243 28.37 17.71 -15.70
C ILE A 243 27.05 17.64 -14.91
N PRO A 244 25.97 17.11 -15.52
CA PRO A 244 24.72 16.90 -14.81
C PRO A 244 24.89 15.76 -13.80
N VAL A 245 24.30 15.91 -12.62
CA VAL A 245 24.46 14.96 -11.51
C VAL A 245 23.09 14.56 -10.96
N PHE A 246 22.87 13.26 -10.83
CA PHE A 246 21.78 12.69 -10.05
C PHE A 246 22.35 12.16 -8.74
N LEU A 247 21.86 12.70 -7.63
CA LEU A 247 22.22 12.24 -6.29
C LEU A 247 21.01 11.54 -5.66
N ILE A 248 21.01 10.21 -5.72
CA ILE A 248 19.95 9.36 -5.17
C ILE A 248 20.34 8.97 -3.75
N ILE A 249 19.51 9.30 -2.77
CA ILE A 249 19.73 9.04 -1.35
C ILE A 249 18.60 8.16 -0.82
N ASP A 250 18.89 6.89 -0.59
CA ASP A 250 17.95 5.89 -0.13
C ASP A 250 17.95 5.78 1.41
N ALA A 251 16.77 5.48 1.96
CA ALA A 251 16.58 5.14 3.36
C ALA A 251 16.89 6.27 4.37
N LEU A 252 16.47 7.51 4.07
CA LEU A 252 16.67 8.69 4.93
C LEU A 252 16.11 8.53 6.34
N GLN A 253 15.14 7.64 6.58
CA GLN A 253 14.61 7.39 7.92
C GLN A 253 15.69 7.01 8.94
N HIS A 254 16.80 6.38 8.51
CA HIS A 254 17.88 6.02 9.42
C HIS A 254 18.65 7.25 9.94
N ILE A 255 18.68 8.34 9.16
CA ILE A 255 19.20 9.63 9.62
C ILE A 255 18.26 10.26 10.65
N ILE A 256 16.94 10.10 10.47
CA ILE A 256 15.89 10.62 11.39
C ILE A 256 15.89 9.87 12.73
N TYR A 257 16.11 8.55 12.72
CA TYR A 257 16.03 7.76 13.95
C TYR A 257 17.28 7.86 14.82
N ASP A 258 18.46 7.99 14.22
CA ASP A 258 19.69 8.16 14.99
C ASP A 258 19.71 9.52 15.70
N SER A 259 19.17 10.56 15.06
CA SER A 259 19.03 11.87 15.70
C SER A 259 18.13 11.85 16.95
N ARG A 260 17.22 10.87 17.10
CA ARG A 260 16.37 10.69 18.31
C ARG A 260 17.10 10.06 19.49
N ARG A 261 18.26 9.44 19.28
CA ARG A 261 19.08 8.83 20.34
C ARG A 261 20.12 9.81 20.89
N ASP A 262 20.40 10.90 20.17
CA ASP A 262 21.22 11.99 20.67
C ASP A 262 20.41 12.91 21.58
N HIS A 263 21.01 13.36 22.70
CA HIS A 263 20.45 14.40 23.58
C HIS A 263 20.42 15.81 22.93
N LEU A 264 20.76 15.91 21.64
CA LEU A 264 20.62 17.10 20.80
C LEU A 264 19.32 16.99 20.01
N ASP A 265 18.67 18.14 19.74
CA ASP A 265 17.37 18.19 19.06
C ASP A 265 17.36 17.32 17.78
N PRO A 266 16.63 16.19 17.78
CA PRO A 266 16.59 15.22 16.68
C PRO A 266 16.17 15.84 15.35
N GLU A 267 15.34 16.88 15.43
CA GLU A 267 14.85 17.62 14.26
C GLU A 267 15.97 18.45 13.63
N TYR A 268 16.97 18.89 14.41
CA TYR A 268 18.04 19.76 13.93
C TYR A 268 19.04 19.05 13.00
N LYS A 269 19.53 17.85 13.35
CA LYS A 269 20.48 17.11 12.48
C LYS A 269 19.86 16.73 11.14
N PHE A 270 18.62 16.23 11.18
CA PHE A 270 17.89 15.87 9.98
C PHE A 270 17.57 17.10 9.12
N TYR A 271 17.05 18.18 9.74
CA TYR A 271 16.84 19.47 9.08
C TYR A 271 18.11 19.99 8.39
N ARG A 272 19.24 19.99 9.10
CA ARG A 272 20.53 20.44 8.57
C ARG A 272 20.97 19.60 7.37
N THR A 273 20.76 18.29 7.41
CA THR A 273 21.10 17.40 6.30
C THR A 273 20.30 17.74 5.05
N ILE A 274 18.97 17.88 5.17
CA ILE A 274 18.10 18.24 4.03
C ILE A 274 18.43 19.65 3.54
N SER A 275 18.67 20.60 4.44
CA SER A 275 19.09 21.96 4.07
C SER A 275 20.41 21.95 3.29
N ASN A 276 21.39 21.16 3.72
CA ASN A 276 22.68 21.05 3.02
C ASN A 276 22.55 20.36 1.64
N ILE A 277 21.66 19.37 1.51
CA ILE A 277 21.32 18.78 0.21
C ILE A 277 20.68 19.82 -0.71
N ALA A 278 19.79 20.65 -0.17
CA ALA A 278 19.21 21.79 -0.86
C ALA A 278 20.29 22.79 -1.31
N ASP A 279 21.17 23.21 -0.40
CA ASP A 279 22.25 24.16 -0.68
C ASP A 279 23.22 23.62 -1.74
N LEU A 280 23.43 22.30 -1.79
CA LEU A 280 24.23 21.64 -2.81
C LEU A 280 23.68 21.88 -4.23
N THR A 281 22.35 21.94 -4.40
CA THR A 281 21.73 22.25 -5.71
C THR A 281 21.97 23.69 -6.17
N CYS A 282 22.31 24.59 -5.24
CA CYS A 282 22.55 26.00 -5.53
C CYS A 282 24.03 26.32 -5.83
N GLN A 283 24.93 25.32 -5.86
CA GLN A 283 26.37 25.53 -6.09
C GLN A 283 26.77 25.68 -7.57
N GLY A 284 25.80 25.91 -8.47
CA GLY A 284 26.05 26.23 -9.88
C GLY A 284 26.09 25.04 -10.84
N ALA A 285 26.04 23.79 -10.34
CA ALA A 285 25.96 22.58 -11.16
C ALA A 285 24.50 22.15 -11.39
N PHE A 286 24.22 21.47 -12.50
CA PHE A 286 22.90 20.90 -12.76
C PHE A 286 22.70 19.62 -11.95
N LEU A 287 22.35 19.76 -10.67
CA LEU A 287 22.26 18.66 -9.70
C LEU A 287 20.81 18.36 -9.32
N ILE A 288 20.41 17.10 -9.44
CA ILE A 288 19.06 16.59 -9.17
C ILE A 288 19.13 15.63 -7.98
N PRO A 289 18.78 16.07 -6.76
CA PRO A 289 18.72 15.18 -5.60
C PRO A 289 17.36 14.47 -5.55
N CYS A 290 17.38 13.15 -5.35
CA CYS A 290 16.20 12.33 -5.15
C CYS A 290 16.37 11.50 -3.88
N CYS A 291 15.40 11.56 -2.99
CA CYS A 291 15.46 10.98 -1.66
C CYS A 291 14.35 9.95 -1.46
N THR A 292 14.60 8.90 -0.69
CA THR A 292 13.56 7.97 -0.26
C THR A 292 13.47 7.90 1.26
N ALA A 293 12.26 7.67 1.77
CA ALA A 293 12.06 7.33 3.18
C ALA A 293 10.78 6.54 3.43
N THR A 294 10.75 5.81 4.54
CA THR A 294 9.52 5.13 5.01
C THR A 294 8.58 6.03 5.81
N THR A 295 9.08 7.14 6.36
CA THR A 295 8.32 8.12 7.14
C THR A 295 7.96 9.35 6.30
N THR A 296 6.80 9.96 6.52
CA THR A 296 6.32 11.10 5.71
C THR A 296 6.22 12.40 6.50
N SER A 297 5.66 12.38 7.71
CA SER A 297 5.45 13.58 8.54
C SER A 297 6.75 14.26 8.96
N PRO A 298 7.83 13.56 9.38
CA PRO A 298 9.09 14.23 9.67
C PRO A 298 9.63 15.00 8.46
N ILE A 299 9.48 14.41 7.27
CA ILE A 299 9.90 15.04 6.01
C ILE A 299 9.00 16.23 5.67
N HIS A 300 7.68 16.08 5.78
CA HIS A 300 6.75 17.18 5.57
C HIS A 300 6.94 18.32 6.57
N SER A 301 7.26 18.02 7.83
CA SER A 301 7.54 19.03 8.87
C SER A 301 8.78 19.85 8.51
N VAL A 302 9.89 19.16 8.23
CA VAL A 302 11.16 19.80 7.83
C VAL A 302 10.99 20.58 6.52
N THR A 303 10.40 19.98 5.50
CA THR A 303 10.22 20.65 4.20
C THR A 303 9.25 21.83 4.25
N LYS A 304 8.27 21.87 5.17
CA LYS A 304 7.45 23.07 5.41
C LYS A 304 8.25 24.22 6.02
N SER A 305 9.21 23.90 6.88
CA SER A 305 10.11 24.91 7.46
C SER A 305 11.19 25.39 6.47
N LEU A 306 11.51 24.56 5.47
CA LEU A 306 12.39 24.94 4.37
C LEU A 306 11.63 25.77 3.33
N SER A 307 12.26 26.81 2.79
CA SER A 307 11.74 27.57 1.65
C SER A 307 12.00 26.85 0.30
N ASN A 308 12.48 25.61 0.34
CA ASN A 308 12.88 24.83 -0.82
C ASN A 308 11.68 24.28 -1.59
N LYS A 309 11.83 24.19 -2.90
CA LYS A 309 10.89 23.44 -3.73
C LYS A 309 11.07 21.95 -3.48
N CYS A 310 9.99 21.27 -3.09
CA CYS A 310 9.97 19.82 -2.91
C CYS A 310 8.94 19.18 -3.85
N VAL A 311 9.33 18.11 -4.54
CA VAL A 311 8.49 17.36 -5.47
C VAL A 311 8.30 15.95 -4.93
N TYR A 312 7.09 15.64 -4.48
CA TYR A 312 6.73 14.31 -4.00
C TYR A 312 6.27 13.44 -5.16
N LEU A 313 6.92 12.29 -5.33
CA LEU A 313 6.72 11.38 -6.44
C LEU A 313 5.90 10.16 -6.01
N PRO A 314 4.96 9.69 -6.85
CA PRO A 314 4.14 8.53 -6.55
C PRO A 314 4.97 7.24 -6.54
N VAL A 315 4.60 6.31 -5.65
CA VAL A 315 5.10 4.92 -5.66
C VAL A 315 3.92 4.02 -6.04
N PRO A 316 3.88 3.46 -7.26
CA PRO A 316 2.73 2.71 -7.73
C PRO A 316 2.64 1.32 -7.08
N THR A 317 1.42 0.81 -6.95
CA THR A 317 1.18 -0.63 -6.77
C THR A 317 1.51 -1.36 -8.06
N LEU A 318 2.16 -2.51 -7.96
CA LEU A 318 2.56 -3.30 -9.13
C LEU A 318 1.40 -4.12 -9.68
N HIS A 319 1.32 -4.22 -11.01
CA HIS A 319 0.61 -5.31 -11.66
C HIS A 319 1.46 -6.57 -11.66
N SER A 320 0.86 -7.71 -12.05
CA SER A 320 1.58 -8.97 -12.21
C SER A 320 2.87 -8.76 -13.02
N PRO A 321 4.05 -9.03 -12.44
CA PRO A 321 5.32 -8.70 -13.05
C PRO A 321 5.67 -9.60 -14.25
N THR A 322 6.46 -9.02 -15.14
CA THR A 322 7.06 -9.65 -16.32
C THR A 322 8.58 -9.53 -16.25
N ILE A 323 9.30 -10.41 -16.92
CA ILE A 323 10.75 -10.35 -17.10
C ILE A 323 11.03 -10.27 -18.59
N CYS A 324 11.76 -9.25 -19.03
CA CYS A 324 12.28 -9.19 -20.40
C CYS A 324 13.49 -10.11 -20.51
N LYS A 325 13.52 -11.01 -21.49
CA LYS A 325 14.75 -11.76 -21.78
C LYS A 325 15.77 -10.81 -22.42
N GLU A 326 17.02 -10.88 -21.95
CA GLU A 326 18.10 -10.10 -22.57
C GLU A 326 18.16 -10.39 -24.08
N ASN A 327 18.15 -9.33 -24.89
CA ASN A 327 18.20 -9.36 -26.36
C ASN A 327 16.96 -9.91 -27.10
N SER A 328 15.79 -10.05 -26.46
CA SER A 328 14.53 -10.25 -27.19
C SER A 328 13.46 -9.22 -26.79
N GLN A 329 12.52 -8.92 -27.69
CA GLN A 329 11.31 -8.16 -27.37
C GLN A 329 10.26 -9.02 -26.62
N GLU A 330 10.59 -10.27 -26.30
CA GLU A 330 9.68 -11.19 -25.63
C GLU A 330 9.80 -11.06 -24.11
N SER A 331 8.70 -10.62 -23.49
CA SER A 331 8.53 -10.67 -22.04
C SER A 331 7.95 -12.02 -21.63
N THR A 332 8.47 -12.59 -20.54
CA THR A 332 7.95 -13.79 -19.90
C THR A 332 7.23 -13.38 -18.63
N GLU A 333 6.03 -13.89 -18.40
CA GLU A 333 5.32 -13.63 -17.15
C GLU A 333 5.99 -14.35 -15.98
N VAL A 334 6.14 -13.64 -14.86
CA VAL A 334 6.74 -14.21 -13.63
C VAL A 334 5.84 -15.28 -13.03
N PHE A 335 4.53 -15.05 -13.10
CA PHE A 335 3.52 -15.91 -12.50
C PHE A 335 2.72 -16.65 -13.59
N PRO A 336 2.42 -17.94 -13.41
CA PRO A 336 1.47 -18.66 -14.26
C PRO A 336 0.11 -17.97 -14.39
N LYS A 337 -0.54 -18.12 -15.55
CA LYS A 337 -1.87 -17.54 -15.86
C LYS A 337 -3.05 -18.31 -15.28
N ASP A 338 -2.82 -19.36 -14.51
CA ASP A 338 -3.93 -20.08 -13.91
C ASP A 338 -4.66 -19.19 -12.89
N LEU A 339 -5.94 -19.49 -12.68
CA LEU A 339 -6.82 -18.63 -11.90
C LEU A 339 -6.42 -18.55 -10.43
N ILE A 340 -5.85 -19.61 -9.85
CA ILE A 340 -5.42 -19.63 -8.45
C ILE A 340 -4.20 -18.74 -8.28
N THR A 341 -3.19 -18.91 -9.12
CA THR A 341 -2.02 -18.02 -9.11
C THR A 341 -2.44 -16.56 -9.32
N LYS A 342 -3.39 -16.31 -10.22
CA LYS A 342 -3.93 -14.95 -10.40
C LYS A 342 -4.55 -14.40 -9.11
N ILE A 343 -5.37 -15.19 -8.40
CA ILE A 343 -5.95 -14.77 -7.12
C ILE A 343 -4.84 -14.47 -6.11
N LEU A 344 -3.82 -15.33 -6.00
CA LEU A 344 -2.67 -15.13 -5.09
C LEU A 344 -1.89 -13.84 -5.38
N VAL A 345 -1.66 -13.55 -6.66
CA VAL A 345 -0.99 -12.32 -7.10
C VAL A 345 -1.83 -11.10 -6.75
N GLU A 346 -3.14 -11.15 -6.99
CA GLU A 346 -4.06 -10.07 -6.64
C GLU A 346 -4.21 -9.88 -5.13
N ASP A 347 -4.13 -10.97 -4.34
CA ASP A 347 -4.17 -10.94 -2.88
C ASP A 347 -2.93 -10.30 -2.26
N CYS A 348 -1.81 -10.22 -3.00
CA CYS A 348 -0.64 -9.43 -2.63
C CYS A 348 -0.85 -7.92 -2.81
N GLY A 349 -1.96 -7.48 -3.43
CA GLY A 349 -2.34 -6.07 -3.57
C GLY A 349 -1.32 -5.19 -4.30
N GLY A 350 -0.48 -5.79 -5.16
CA GLY A 350 0.58 -5.08 -5.87
C GLY A 350 1.77 -4.65 -5.00
N HIS A 351 1.89 -5.15 -3.76
CA HIS A 351 3.05 -4.88 -2.92
C HIS A 351 4.26 -5.67 -3.41
N GLY A 352 5.32 -4.97 -3.82
CA GLY A 352 6.54 -5.58 -4.37
C GLY A 352 7.10 -6.70 -3.50
N ARG A 353 7.31 -6.44 -2.20
CA ARG A 353 7.86 -7.47 -1.30
C ARG A 353 6.90 -8.64 -1.06
N ALA A 354 5.58 -8.42 -1.10
CA ALA A 354 4.62 -9.52 -1.00
C ALA A 354 4.67 -10.41 -2.24
N LEU A 355 4.73 -9.81 -3.43
CA LEU A 355 4.90 -10.52 -4.70
C LEU A 355 6.24 -11.28 -4.78
N GLU A 356 7.33 -10.69 -4.27
CA GLU A 356 8.63 -11.38 -4.20
C GLU A 356 8.53 -12.62 -3.31
N THR A 357 7.89 -12.48 -2.14
CA THR A 357 7.68 -13.60 -1.21
C THR A 357 6.81 -14.69 -1.85
N LEU A 358 5.76 -14.32 -2.59
CA LEU A 358 4.94 -15.26 -3.34
C LEU A 358 5.74 -16.00 -4.41
N GLN A 359 6.57 -15.28 -5.18
CA GLN A 359 7.42 -15.89 -6.21
C GLN A 359 8.42 -16.89 -5.60
N GLU A 360 9.09 -16.52 -4.52
CA GLU A 360 10.02 -17.41 -3.80
C GLU A 360 9.30 -18.66 -3.28
N THR A 361 8.11 -18.48 -2.72
CA THR A 361 7.31 -19.61 -2.21
C THR A 361 6.90 -20.52 -3.37
N LEU A 362 6.43 -19.98 -4.49
CA LEU A 362 6.06 -20.77 -5.67
C LEU A 362 7.26 -21.54 -6.28
N ILE A 363 8.46 -20.96 -6.31
CA ILE A 363 9.66 -21.65 -6.81
C ILE A 363 9.97 -22.91 -5.98
N ASN A 364 9.70 -22.87 -4.66
CA ASN A 364 9.90 -24.01 -3.76
C ASN A 364 8.82 -25.09 -3.93
N HIS A 365 7.70 -24.78 -4.58
CA HIS A 365 6.58 -25.69 -4.82
C HIS A 365 6.52 -26.08 -6.30
N HIS A 366 7.09 -27.25 -6.66
CA HIS A 366 7.20 -27.71 -8.05
C HIS A 366 5.87 -27.95 -8.79
N ASP A 367 4.75 -28.13 -8.07
CA ASP A 367 3.42 -28.30 -8.65
C ASP A 367 2.33 -27.75 -7.71
N VAL A 368 1.54 -26.78 -8.18
CA VAL A 368 0.39 -26.19 -7.45
C VAL A 368 -0.83 -27.11 -7.61
N SER A 369 -0.70 -28.36 -7.17
CA SER A 369 -1.78 -29.34 -7.07
C SER A 369 -2.73 -28.99 -5.91
N GLU A 370 -3.96 -29.52 -5.89
CA GLU A 370 -4.95 -29.24 -4.82
C GLU A 370 -4.40 -29.51 -3.42
N ASP A 371 -3.58 -30.56 -3.26
CA ASP A 371 -3.04 -30.92 -1.94
C ASP A 371 -1.97 -29.96 -1.44
N ASN A 372 -1.28 -29.26 -2.34
CA ASN A 372 -0.17 -28.38 -2.01
C ASN A 372 -0.59 -26.93 -1.74
N ILE A 373 -1.79 -26.48 -2.14
CA ILE A 373 -2.15 -25.05 -2.01
C ILE A 373 -2.24 -24.62 -0.54
N ASN A 374 -2.77 -25.46 0.35
CA ASN A 374 -2.81 -25.14 1.78
C ASN A 374 -1.41 -25.03 2.38
N LEU A 375 -0.47 -25.85 1.92
CA LEU A 375 0.94 -25.76 2.32
C LEU A 375 1.58 -24.49 1.77
N LEU A 376 1.39 -24.20 0.47
CA LEU A 376 1.85 -22.96 -0.17
C LEU A 376 1.37 -21.71 0.58
N MET A 377 0.10 -21.67 0.95
CA MET A 377 -0.47 -20.55 1.70
C MET A 377 0.12 -20.43 3.09
N ASN A 378 0.25 -21.55 3.82
CA ASN A 378 0.87 -21.54 5.14
C ASN A 378 2.34 -21.08 5.05
N ASP A 379 3.09 -21.51 4.04
CA ASP A 379 4.47 -21.10 3.82
C ASP A 379 4.57 -19.62 3.46
N LEU A 380 3.71 -19.13 2.55
CA LEU A 380 3.60 -17.71 2.20
C LEU A 380 3.29 -16.88 3.45
N ARG A 381 2.35 -17.33 4.27
CA ARG A 381 2.00 -16.69 5.54
C ARG A 381 3.19 -16.61 6.45
N ASN A 382 3.84 -17.72 6.71
CA ASN A 382 4.96 -17.80 7.62
C ASN A 382 6.11 -16.91 7.14
N ALA A 383 6.38 -16.90 5.83
CA ALA A 383 7.39 -16.05 5.21
C ALA A 383 7.05 -14.55 5.37
N LEU A 384 5.79 -14.15 5.15
CA LEU A 384 5.35 -12.77 5.37
C LEU A 384 5.38 -12.40 6.85
N THR A 385 4.89 -13.26 7.74
CA THR A 385 4.89 -13.02 9.19
C THR A 385 6.32 -12.80 9.70
N ASN A 386 7.26 -13.64 9.29
CA ASN A 386 8.67 -13.52 9.67
C ASN A 386 9.32 -12.24 9.11
N ARG A 387 8.97 -11.82 7.88
CA ARG A 387 9.51 -10.61 7.24
C ARG A 387 9.02 -9.32 7.90
N TYR A 388 7.84 -9.35 8.50
CA TYR A 388 7.19 -8.17 9.07
C TYR A 388 6.97 -8.28 10.58
N ILE A 389 7.87 -8.99 11.29
CA ILE A 389 7.77 -9.28 12.73
C ILE A 389 7.52 -8.03 13.57
N ASP A 390 8.13 -6.90 13.22
CA ASP A 390 7.97 -5.62 13.92
C ASP A 390 6.55 -5.05 13.80
N VAL A 391 5.86 -5.32 12.69
CA VAL A 391 4.45 -4.94 12.49
C VAL A 391 3.55 -5.76 13.41
N PHE A 392 4.00 -6.93 13.84
CA PHE A 392 3.30 -7.81 14.77
C PHE A 392 3.67 -7.57 16.23
N SER A 393 4.51 -6.57 16.54
CA SER A 393 4.76 -6.12 17.91
C SER A 393 3.58 -5.33 18.53
N LEU A 394 2.46 -5.21 17.80
CA LEU A 394 1.24 -4.55 18.23
C LEU A 394 0.47 -5.40 19.26
N SER A 395 -0.20 -4.73 20.18
CA SER A 395 -1.15 -5.38 21.09
C SER A 395 -2.39 -5.87 20.32
N ASN A 396 -3.06 -6.90 20.83
CA ASN A 396 -4.30 -7.42 20.22
C ASN A 396 -5.37 -6.33 20.03
N ALA A 397 -5.47 -5.36 20.96
CA ALA A 397 -6.40 -4.24 20.84
C ALA A 397 -6.05 -3.29 19.68
N GLU A 398 -4.75 -3.06 19.44
CA GLU A 398 -4.29 -2.26 18.30
C GLU A 398 -4.55 -2.96 16.97
N ILE A 399 -4.25 -4.25 16.90
CA ILE A 399 -4.52 -5.10 15.73
C ILE A 399 -6.02 -5.08 15.41
N GLN A 400 -6.88 -5.27 16.41
CA GLN A 400 -8.34 -5.19 16.23
C GLN A 400 -8.78 -3.81 15.72
N THR A 401 -8.21 -2.73 16.24
CA THR A 401 -8.56 -1.36 15.82
C THR A 401 -8.13 -1.10 14.37
N ILE A 402 -6.94 -1.53 13.98
CA ILE A 402 -6.44 -1.40 12.60
C ILE A 402 -7.26 -2.27 11.65
N ALA A 403 -7.56 -3.51 12.03
CA ALA A 403 -8.43 -4.40 11.26
C ALA A 403 -9.83 -3.79 11.09
N LYS A 404 -10.41 -3.22 12.15
CA LYS A 404 -11.69 -2.47 12.11
C LYS A 404 -11.61 -1.33 11.11
N ALA A 405 -10.57 -0.51 11.18
CA ALA A 405 -10.41 0.62 10.27
C ALA A 405 -10.31 0.18 8.79
N ILE A 406 -9.56 -0.89 8.49
CA ILE A 406 -9.40 -1.38 7.11
C ILE A 406 -10.70 -2.03 6.62
N LEU A 407 -11.29 -2.93 7.41
CA LEU A 407 -12.43 -3.77 6.99
C LEU A 407 -13.74 -2.99 6.93
N LEU A 408 -13.90 -1.97 7.77
CA LEU A 408 -15.03 -1.04 7.70
C LEU A 408 -14.76 0.16 6.80
N ARG A 409 -13.60 0.25 6.14
CA ARG A 409 -13.19 1.44 5.36
C ARG A 409 -13.46 2.72 6.16
N GLN A 410 -12.97 2.76 7.40
CA GLN A 410 -13.20 3.89 8.29
C GLN A 410 -12.44 5.12 7.77
N PRO A 411 -13.10 6.28 7.62
CA PRO A 411 -12.40 7.51 7.27
C PRO A 411 -11.52 7.95 8.45
N LEU A 412 -10.25 8.19 8.16
CA LEU A 412 -9.23 8.57 9.13
C LEU A 412 -8.51 9.84 8.67
N ASP A 413 -8.04 10.62 9.62
CA ASP A 413 -7.15 11.76 9.39
C ASP A 413 -5.71 11.27 9.56
N PHE A 414 -4.88 11.46 8.54
CA PHE A 414 -3.52 10.95 8.45
C PHE A 414 -2.62 11.42 9.60
N ASP A 415 -2.89 12.62 10.12
CA ASP A 415 -2.07 13.27 11.15
C ASP A 415 -2.64 13.05 12.57
N LYS A 416 -3.83 12.45 12.71
CA LYS A 416 -4.48 12.23 14.01
C LYS A 416 -4.41 10.79 14.44
N ASN A 417 -4.52 10.57 15.74
CA ASN A 417 -4.61 9.23 16.30
C ASN A 417 -5.84 8.50 15.77
N ILE A 418 -5.66 7.24 15.42
CA ILE A 418 -6.75 6.33 15.07
C ILE A 418 -7.62 6.14 16.31
N PRO A 419 -8.95 6.29 16.21
CA PRO A 419 -9.84 6.14 17.36
C PRO A 419 -9.62 4.79 18.08
N GLY A 420 -9.31 4.86 19.37
CA GLY A 420 -9.07 3.68 20.21
C GLY A 420 -7.60 3.34 20.46
N ILE A 421 -6.65 3.96 19.74
CA ILE A 421 -5.21 3.72 19.94
C ILE A 421 -4.39 5.02 19.87
N ASN A 422 -3.21 5.02 20.50
CA ASN A 422 -2.29 6.16 20.47
C ASN A 422 -1.30 6.06 19.29
N LYS A 423 -1.83 5.77 18.10
CA LYS A 423 -1.06 5.68 16.85
C LYS A 423 -1.77 6.39 15.72
N THR A 424 -1.02 7.11 14.89
CA THR A 424 -1.54 7.77 13.68
C THR A 424 -1.51 6.80 12.48
N PRO A 425 -2.31 7.03 11.42
CA PRO A 425 -2.20 6.27 10.18
C PRO A 425 -0.78 6.25 9.61
N GLU A 426 -0.03 7.35 9.73
CA GLU A 426 1.36 7.41 9.30
C GLU A 426 2.23 6.31 9.96
N GLN A 427 2.15 6.19 11.29
CA GLN A 427 2.93 5.21 12.04
C GLN A 427 2.59 3.78 11.61
N ILE A 428 1.35 3.53 11.19
CA ILE A 428 0.93 2.24 10.67
C ILE A 428 1.49 1.99 9.25
N VAL A 429 1.41 2.98 8.35
CA VAL A 429 1.84 2.79 6.95
C VAL A 429 3.35 2.73 6.78
N GLN A 430 4.14 3.23 7.73
CA GLN A 430 5.60 3.20 7.66
C GLN A 430 6.13 1.76 7.43
N HIS A 431 5.44 0.78 7.99
CA HIS A 431 5.78 -0.63 7.86
C HIS A 431 5.45 -1.23 6.49
N GLY A 432 4.62 -0.54 5.68
CA GLY A 432 4.45 -0.73 4.25
C GLY A 432 3.58 -1.87 3.75
N LEU A 433 3.11 -2.76 4.62
CA LEU A 433 2.00 -3.67 4.27
C LEU A 433 0.64 -2.96 4.27
N VAL A 434 0.49 -1.95 5.11
CA VAL A 434 -0.69 -1.08 5.12
C VAL A 434 -0.34 0.20 4.35
N GLN A 435 -1.24 0.63 3.48
CA GLN A 435 -1.16 1.89 2.75
C GLN A 435 -2.26 2.84 3.23
N PHE A 436 -2.10 4.12 2.92
CA PHE A 436 -3.12 5.13 3.17
C PHE A 436 -3.64 5.67 1.83
N GLU A 437 -4.86 5.30 1.49
CA GLU A 437 -5.57 5.78 0.31
C GLU A 437 -6.24 7.12 0.67
N ARG A 438 -5.65 8.24 0.23
CA ARG A 438 -6.20 9.58 0.46
C ARG A 438 -7.51 9.78 -0.29
N GLU A 439 -8.46 10.47 0.34
CA GLU A 439 -9.75 10.76 -0.28
C GLU A 439 -9.69 12.03 -1.17
N GLY A 440 -10.10 11.88 -2.43
CA GLY A 440 -10.14 12.96 -3.41
C GLY A 440 -8.88 13.06 -4.28
N THR A 441 -8.94 13.89 -5.32
CA THR A 441 -7.84 14.11 -6.28
C THR A 441 -6.82 15.16 -5.81
N ILE A 442 -7.07 15.80 -4.66
CA ILE A 442 -6.18 16.81 -4.09
C ILE A 442 -5.04 16.08 -3.39
N VAL A 443 -3.82 16.27 -3.91
CA VAL A 443 -2.55 15.65 -3.47
C VAL A 443 -2.28 15.84 -1.96
N ASN A 444 -2.99 16.76 -1.29
CA ASN A 444 -2.83 17.10 0.13
C ASN A 444 -4.05 16.76 1.01
N SER A 445 -4.99 15.92 0.55
CA SER A 445 -6.11 15.52 1.40
C SER A 445 -5.59 14.79 2.64
N LYS A 446 -5.87 15.32 3.83
CA LYS A 446 -5.46 14.71 5.10
C LYS A 446 -6.34 13.51 5.47
N THR A 447 -7.52 13.40 4.87
CA THR A 447 -8.44 12.31 5.14
C THR A 447 -8.28 11.18 4.13
N GLY A 448 -8.54 9.96 4.57
CA GLY A 448 -8.39 8.78 3.74
C GLY A 448 -8.68 7.50 4.50
N TYR A 449 -8.28 6.38 3.92
CA TYR A 449 -8.57 5.04 4.40
C TYR A 449 -7.29 4.24 4.53
N LEU A 450 -7.18 3.44 5.59
CA LEU A 450 -6.17 2.39 5.64
C LEU A 450 -6.57 1.27 4.69
N VAL A 451 -5.64 0.83 3.85
CA VAL A 451 -5.83 -0.24 2.88
C VAL A 451 -4.71 -1.24 3.05
N ALA A 452 -5.02 -2.52 2.92
CA ALA A 452 -4.03 -3.57 2.98
C ALA A 452 -4.36 -4.69 1.97
N PRO A 453 -3.36 -5.47 1.54
CA PRO A 453 -3.59 -6.65 0.72
C PRO A 453 -4.38 -7.72 1.50
N TYR A 454 -5.07 -8.61 0.79
CA TYR A 454 -5.84 -9.71 1.41
C TYR A 454 -4.95 -10.58 2.31
N ASN A 455 -3.74 -10.92 1.85
CA ASN A 455 -2.79 -11.71 2.63
C ASN A 455 -2.49 -11.08 4.01
N TRP A 456 -2.55 -9.74 4.11
CA TRP A 456 -2.40 -9.06 5.39
C TRP A 456 -3.62 -9.21 6.28
N ILE A 457 -4.83 -9.05 5.73
CA ILE A 457 -6.08 -9.28 6.46
C ILE A 457 -6.13 -10.69 7.03
N TRP A 458 -5.69 -11.67 6.25
CA TRP A 458 -5.60 -13.04 6.70
C TRP A 458 -4.67 -13.21 7.91
N ILE A 459 -3.48 -12.61 7.88
CA ILE A 459 -2.56 -12.69 9.02
C ILE A 459 -3.14 -11.98 10.26
N LEU A 460 -3.75 -10.79 10.10
CA LEU A 460 -4.39 -10.07 11.20
C LEU A 460 -5.53 -10.88 11.83
N ALA A 461 -6.32 -11.56 11.00
CA ALA A 461 -7.46 -12.37 11.44
C ALA A 461 -7.06 -13.52 12.36
N GLN A 462 -5.91 -14.14 12.11
CA GLN A 462 -5.36 -15.18 12.98
C GLN A 462 -5.01 -14.65 14.36
N GLN A 463 -4.40 -13.46 14.43
CA GLN A 463 -3.98 -12.88 15.70
C GLN A 463 -5.15 -12.45 16.57
N ILE A 464 -6.26 -12.02 15.97
CA ILE A 464 -7.47 -11.59 16.71
C ILE A 464 -8.50 -12.72 16.89
N GLY A 465 -8.18 -13.95 16.50
CA GLY A 465 -9.02 -15.13 16.71
C GLY A 465 -10.25 -15.22 15.80
N ILE A 466 -10.20 -14.59 14.62
CA ILE A 466 -11.26 -14.68 13.61
C ILE A 466 -10.85 -15.50 12.38
N ASP A 467 -9.65 -16.08 12.35
CA ASP A 467 -9.16 -16.96 11.27
C ASP A 467 -10.08 -18.16 11.01
N GLU A 468 -10.64 -18.76 12.07
CA GLU A 468 -11.65 -19.83 11.90
C GLU A 468 -12.85 -19.36 11.07
N LEU A 469 -13.17 -18.07 11.05
CA LEU A 469 -14.24 -17.51 10.22
C LEU A 469 -13.79 -17.26 8.79
N LEU A 470 -12.56 -16.77 8.57
CA LEU A 470 -12.04 -16.62 7.21
C LEU A 470 -11.94 -17.98 6.52
N GLN A 471 -11.53 -19.02 7.25
CA GLN A 471 -11.54 -20.41 6.80
C GLN A 471 -12.96 -20.94 6.57
N LYS A 472 -13.87 -20.83 7.56
CA LYS A 472 -15.28 -21.27 7.43
C LYS A 472 -16.03 -20.55 6.32
N TRP A 473 -15.59 -19.36 5.95
CA TRP A 473 -16.20 -18.54 4.91
C TRP A 473 -15.43 -18.55 3.60
N GLN A 474 -14.50 -19.50 3.46
CA GLN A 474 -13.83 -19.83 2.19
C GLN A 474 -13.00 -18.67 1.62
N PHE A 475 -12.63 -17.70 2.47
CA PHE A 475 -11.71 -16.66 2.08
C PHE A 475 -10.29 -17.23 1.95
N ASP A 476 -9.92 -18.16 2.83
CA ASP A 476 -8.62 -18.85 2.85
C ASP A 476 -8.62 -20.25 2.24
N ASP A 477 -9.79 -20.80 1.92
CA ASP A 477 -9.86 -22.15 1.36
C ASP A 477 -9.67 -22.10 -0.15
N TYR A 478 -8.42 -22.04 -0.59
CA TYR A 478 -8.07 -22.11 -2.02
C TYR A 478 -8.35 -23.50 -2.61
N LYS A 479 -8.48 -24.57 -1.80
CA LYS A 479 -8.96 -25.86 -2.28
C LYS A 479 -10.45 -25.77 -2.61
N GLU A 480 -11.22 -25.09 -1.77
CA GLU A 480 -12.62 -24.80 -2.06
C GLU A 480 -12.78 -23.74 -3.14
N GLN A 481 -11.90 -22.75 -3.28
CA GLN A 481 -11.91 -21.88 -4.45
C GLN A 481 -11.59 -22.69 -5.71
N LYS A 482 -10.58 -23.57 -5.70
CA LYS A 482 -10.29 -24.48 -6.82
C LYS A 482 -11.42 -25.49 -7.06
N SER A 483 -12.14 -25.93 -6.01
CA SER A 483 -13.28 -26.85 -6.13
C SER A 483 -14.56 -26.14 -6.54
N LEU A 484 -14.83 -24.90 -6.12
CA LEU A 484 -15.82 -23.95 -6.63
C LEU A 484 -15.52 -23.57 -8.09
N LEU A 485 -14.24 -23.60 -8.47
CA LEU A 485 -13.74 -23.47 -9.83
C LEU A 485 -13.71 -24.81 -10.60
N SER A 486 -13.99 -25.95 -9.96
CA SER A 486 -14.37 -27.20 -10.63
C SER A 486 -15.88 -27.50 -10.51
N LEU A 487 -16.59 -26.71 -9.69
CA LEU A 487 -18.02 -26.62 -9.44
C LEU A 487 -18.57 -25.25 -9.91
N GLU A 488 -18.12 -24.77 -11.07
CA GLU A 488 -18.44 -23.49 -11.72
C GLU A 488 -19.94 -23.35 -12.10
N SER A 489 -20.87 -23.42 -11.14
CA SER A 489 -22.31 -23.50 -11.40
C SER A 489 -23.21 -22.54 -10.67
N GLN A 490 -22.65 -21.79 -9.72
CA GLN A 490 -23.45 -20.96 -8.82
C GLN A 490 -22.87 -19.56 -8.67
N SER A 491 -22.29 -18.95 -9.71
CA SER A 491 -21.65 -17.61 -9.63
C SER A 491 -22.51 -16.56 -8.91
N SER A 492 -23.83 -16.51 -9.16
CA SER A 492 -24.75 -15.62 -8.42
C SER A 492 -24.86 -16.00 -6.94
N ARG A 493 -25.12 -17.27 -6.61
CA ARG A 493 -25.27 -17.73 -5.22
C ARG A 493 -23.96 -17.63 -4.42
N ASN A 494 -22.84 -17.87 -5.08
CA ASN A 494 -21.49 -17.73 -4.52
C ASN A 494 -21.22 -16.26 -4.22
N PHE A 495 -21.63 -15.34 -5.09
CA PHE A 495 -21.52 -13.91 -4.80
C PHE A 495 -22.48 -13.47 -3.69
N GLU A 496 -23.72 -13.94 -3.67
CA GLU A 496 -24.70 -13.67 -2.59
C GLU A 496 -24.17 -14.11 -1.23
N GLN A 497 -23.64 -15.34 -1.16
CA GLN A 497 -22.95 -15.86 0.03
C GLN A 497 -21.73 -15.03 0.38
N PHE A 498 -20.89 -14.67 -0.60
CA PHE A 498 -19.72 -13.84 -0.39
C PHE A 498 -20.05 -12.46 0.22
N ILE A 499 -21.11 -11.80 -0.26
CA ILE A 499 -21.57 -10.51 0.30
C ILE A 499 -22.10 -10.66 1.71
N ALA A 500 -22.97 -11.65 1.95
CA ALA A 500 -23.51 -11.93 3.28
C ALA A 500 -22.39 -12.27 4.29
N THR A 501 -21.39 -13.00 3.83
CA THR A 501 -20.16 -13.32 4.55
C THR A 501 -19.37 -12.06 4.91
N ILE A 502 -19.12 -11.13 3.97
CA ILE A 502 -18.45 -9.84 4.27
C ILE A 502 -19.25 -9.07 5.32
N ARG A 503 -20.57 -9.06 5.22
CA ARG A 503 -21.44 -8.38 6.19
C ARG A 503 -21.37 -9.01 7.58
N CYS A 504 -21.27 -10.33 7.67
CA CYS A 504 -21.01 -11.05 8.92
C CYS A 504 -19.61 -10.73 9.47
N LEU A 505 -18.58 -10.62 8.62
CA LEU A 505 -17.22 -10.25 9.03
C LEU A 505 -17.22 -8.88 9.71
N LYS A 506 -17.80 -7.89 9.04
CA LYS A 506 -17.94 -6.52 9.56
C LYS A 506 -18.63 -6.50 10.93
N SER A 507 -19.70 -7.30 11.11
CA SER A 507 -20.43 -7.37 12.38
C SER A 507 -19.59 -7.87 13.56
N ARG A 508 -18.63 -8.77 13.32
CA ARG A 508 -17.80 -9.37 14.38
C ARG A 508 -16.64 -8.50 14.80
N ILE A 509 -16.18 -7.64 13.90
CA ILE A 509 -15.09 -6.69 14.17
C ILE A 509 -15.61 -5.49 14.96
N ILE A 510 -16.90 -5.18 14.80
CA ILE A 510 -17.62 -4.25 15.65
C ILE A 510 -17.97 -4.97 16.97
N LYS A 511 -17.92 -4.26 18.10
CA LYS A 511 -18.21 -4.89 19.40
C LYS A 511 -19.68 -5.30 19.46
N GLU A 512 -19.96 -6.42 20.15
CA GLU A 512 -21.34 -6.85 20.42
C GLU A 512 -22.04 -5.77 21.25
N GLY A 513 -23.24 -5.35 20.83
CA GLY A 513 -24.01 -4.31 21.50
C GLY A 513 -23.56 -2.88 21.19
N GLU A 514 -22.54 -2.66 20.35
CA GLU A 514 -22.11 -1.32 19.92
C GLU A 514 -23.19 -0.68 19.04
N LEU A 515 -23.55 0.56 19.33
CA LEU A 515 -24.42 1.35 18.45
C LEU A 515 -23.64 1.70 17.18
N THR A 516 -24.23 1.44 16.01
CA THR A 516 -23.57 1.51 14.70
C THR A 516 -24.54 2.01 13.65
N LYS A 517 -24.01 2.50 12.53
CA LYS A 517 -24.79 3.03 11.41
C LYS A 517 -24.59 2.26 10.11
N ILE A 518 -25.59 2.33 9.23
CA ILE A 518 -25.51 1.78 7.86
C ILE A 518 -24.33 2.40 7.10
N SER A 519 -24.09 3.70 7.25
CA SER A 519 -22.97 4.40 6.62
C SER A 519 -21.59 3.91 7.08
N GLU A 520 -21.48 3.41 8.32
CA GLU A 520 -20.25 2.84 8.86
C GLU A 520 -20.01 1.43 8.30
N VAL A 521 -21.04 0.58 8.30
CA VAL A 521 -20.92 -0.81 7.81
C VAL A 521 -20.79 -0.86 6.28
N HIS A 522 -21.45 0.05 5.56
CA HIS A 522 -21.40 0.14 4.11
C HIS A 522 -20.53 1.29 3.60
N SER A 523 -19.54 1.72 4.39
CA SER A 523 -18.57 2.72 3.95
C SER A 523 -17.96 2.35 2.59
N GLY A 524 -17.84 3.34 1.72
CA GLY A 524 -17.43 3.18 0.33
C GLY A 524 -18.57 2.95 -0.66
N ALA A 525 -19.79 2.61 -0.20
CA ALA A 525 -20.98 2.61 -1.05
C ALA A 525 -21.49 4.04 -1.30
N ARG A 526 -22.33 4.21 -2.32
CA ARG A 526 -23.16 5.42 -2.47
C ARG A 526 -24.46 5.16 -1.71
N LEU A 527 -24.80 6.01 -0.76
CA LEU A 527 -25.91 5.82 0.18
C LEU A 527 -26.82 7.06 0.20
N ASN A 528 -28.11 6.85 0.42
CA ASN A 528 -29.06 7.87 0.83
C ASN A 528 -29.90 7.33 2.00
N GLY A 529 -29.86 8.04 3.13
CA GLY A 529 -30.35 7.57 4.43
C GLY A 529 -29.26 6.89 5.25
N ASP A 530 -29.44 6.89 6.57
CA ASP A 530 -28.50 6.29 7.51
C ASP A 530 -29.22 5.81 8.77
N ILE A 531 -29.47 4.50 8.83
CA ILE A 531 -30.18 3.87 9.95
C ILE A 531 -29.17 3.52 11.04
N GLU A 532 -29.49 3.90 12.27
CA GLU A 532 -28.71 3.56 13.47
C GLU A 532 -29.33 2.34 14.15
N PHE A 533 -28.48 1.38 14.52
CA PHE A 533 -28.88 0.08 15.08
C PHE A 533 -27.82 -0.48 16.02
N VAL A 534 -28.23 -1.41 16.88
CA VAL A 534 -27.33 -2.14 17.78
C VAL A 534 -26.67 -3.28 17.00
N ASN A 535 -25.34 -3.29 16.96
CA ASN A 535 -24.58 -4.34 16.30
C ASN A 535 -24.65 -5.65 17.08
N HIS A 536 -24.97 -6.73 16.37
CA HIS A 536 -24.87 -8.09 16.86
C HIS A 536 -23.94 -8.91 15.97
N HIS A 537 -23.19 -9.82 16.56
CA HIS A 537 -22.31 -10.75 15.84
C HIS A 537 -23.16 -11.72 15.03
N LEU A 538 -23.18 -11.50 13.72
CA LEU A 538 -24.06 -12.22 12.81
C LEU A 538 -23.59 -13.66 12.57
N LYS A 539 -24.57 -14.56 12.42
CA LYS A 539 -24.39 -15.93 11.93
C LYS A 539 -25.07 -16.07 10.57
N LEU A 540 -24.33 -16.61 9.61
CA LEU A 540 -24.87 -16.94 8.29
C LEU A 540 -25.83 -18.13 8.39
N ARG A 541 -26.99 -18.01 7.75
CA ARG A 541 -28.00 -19.07 7.65
C ARG A 541 -28.62 -19.07 6.25
N ILE A 542 -28.99 -20.26 5.79
CA ILE A 542 -29.69 -20.48 4.53
C ILE A 542 -31.02 -21.14 4.90
N PRO A 543 -32.17 -20.54 4.52
CA PRO A 543 -33.48 -21.11 4.79
C PRO A 543 -33.77 -22.29 3.86
N ASP A 544 -34.63 -23.19 4.33
CA ASP A 544 -35.08 -24.35 3.53
C ASP A 544 -36.00 -23.92 2.38
N PHE A 545 -36.69 -22.79 2.56
CA PHE A 545 -37.65 -22.23 1.62
C PHE A 545 -37.33 -20.76 1.32
N GLN A 546 -38.00 -20.20 0.31
CA GLN A 546 -37.90 -18.77 0.01
C GLN A 546 -38.65 -17.96 1.06
N GLU A 547 -38.02 -16.90 1.53
CA GLU A 547 -38.58 -16.03 2.58
C GLU A 547 -38.79 -14.59 2.06
N PRO A 548 -39.92 -13.94 2.40
CA PRO A 548 -40.11 -12.52 2.10
C PRO A 548 -39.07 -11.67 2.83
N THR A 549 -38.40 -10.77 2.10
CA THR A 549 -37.29 -9.96 2.64
C THR A 549 -37.73 -8.62 3.22
N ASN A 550 -38.88 -8.08 2.80
CA ASN A 550 -39.37 -6.81 3.31
C ASN A 550 -39.88 -6.94 4.75
N SER A 551 -39.66 -5.92 5.58
CA SER A 551 -40.02 -5.96 7.01
C SER A 551 -41.52 -6.14 7.27
N GLU A 552 -42.38 -5.66 6.37
CA GLU A 552 -43.84 -5.71 6.50
C GLU A 552 -44.42 -7.13 6.31
N ASN A 553 -43.78 -7.97 5.49
CA ASN A 553 -44.25 -9.32 5.16
C ASN A 553 -43.29 -10.44 5.62
N SER A 554 -42.15 -10.11 6.24
CA SER A 554 -41.13 -11.10 6.63
C SER A 554 -41.58 -11.96 7.81
N ASN A 555 -41.38 -13.28 7.67
CA ASN A 555 -41.64 -14.24 8.73
C ASN A 555 -40.67 -14.03 9.90
N VAL A 556 -41.21 -14.00 11.12
CA VAL A 556 -40.39 -13.83 12.34
C VAL A 556 -39.54 -15.07 12.61
N ASN A 557 -40.10 -16.26 12.35
CA ASN A 557 -39.45 -17.55 12.56
C ASN A 557 -39.22 -18.23 11.22
N ILE A 558 -37.98 -18.61 10.94
CA ILE A 558 -37.56 -19.22 9.68
C ILE A 558 -36.94 -20.58 9.98
N LEU A 559 -37.30 -21.58 9.17
CA LEU A 559 -36.70 -22.92 9.25
C LEU A 559 -35.41 -22.97 8.42
N CYS A 560 -34.32 -23.33 9.09
CA CYS A 560 -33.00 -23.53 8.49
C CYS A 560 -32.50 -24.93 8.87
N GLY A 561 -32.69 -25.91 7.98
CA GLY A 561 -32.47 -27.31 8.27
C GLY A 561 -33.34 -27.79 9.44
N ASN A 562 -32.69 -28.25 10.52
CA ASN A 562 -33.39 -28.75 11.71
C ASN A 562 -33.61 -27.68 12.79
N GLU A 563 -33.20 -26.42 12.55
CA GLU A 563 -33.30 -25.32 13.51
C GLU A 563 -34.34 -24.28 13.06
N ILE A 564 -35.20 -23.83 13.98
CA ILE A 564 -36.05 -22.65 13.78
C ILE A 564 -35.34 -21.44 14.39
N ILE A 565 -35.03 -20.45 13.56
CA ILE A 565 -34.36 -19.22 13.98
C ILE A 565 -35.34 -18.05 14.02
N ASN A 566 -35.18 -17.16 15.00
CA ASN A 566 -35.95 -15.93 15.09
C ASN A 566 -35.12 -14.77 14.53
N ILE A 567 -35.51 -14.22 13.38
CA ILE A 567 -34.75 -13.16 12.71
C ILE A 567 -34.77 -11.83 13.47
N ARG A 568 -35.79 -11.58 14.30
CA ARG A 568 -35.95 -10.33 15.07
C ARG A 568 -34.96 -10.21 16.22
N GLN A 569 -34.18 -11.25 16.49
CA GLN A 569 -33.03 -11.18 17.38
C GLN A 569 -31.86 -10.37 16.76
N GLY A 570 -31.91 -10.04 15.47
CA GLY A 570 -30.86 -9.26 14.79
C GLY A 570 -29.51 -9.96 14.66
N ARG A 571 -29.44 -11.27 14.96
CA ARG A 571 -28.21 -12.07 15.03
C ARG A 571 -27.93 -12.92 13.79
N TYR A 572 -28.77 -12.82 12.77
CA TYR A 572 -28.71 -13.70 11.62
C TYR A 572 -28.64 -12.89 10.32
N CYS A 573 -27.72 -13.30 9.45
CA CYS A 573 -27.68 -12.88 8.06
C CYS A 573 -28.21 -14.03 7.22
N ILE A 574 -29.35 -13.83 6.57
CA ILE A 574 -30.05 -14.87 5.82
C ILE A 574 -29.72 -14.73 4.35
N VAL A 575 -29.09 -15.74 3.75
CA VAL A 575 -28.95 -15.85 2.29
C VAL A 575 -30.15 -16.62 1.77
N ASN A 576 -31.03 -15.93 1.07
CA ASN A 576 -32.31 -16.47 0.64
C ASN A 576 -32.12 -17.56 -0.42
N HIS A 577 -33.15 -18.37 -0.63
CA HIS A 577 -33.14 -19.34 -1.71
C HIS A 577 -33.38 -18.65 -3.07
N ALA A 578 -32.68 -19.05 -4.13
CA ALA A 578 -32.69 -18.37 -5.43
C ALA A 578 -34.11 -18.07 -5.96
N SER A 579 -34.43 -16.81 -6.27
CA SER A 579 -35.73 -16.38 -6.79
C SER A 579 -35.74 -14.99 -7.42
N ALA A 580 -36.70 -14.74 -8.31
CA ALA A 580 -36.93 -13.41 -8.88
C ALA A 580 -37.84 -12.52 -8.00
N GLN A 581 -38.49 -13.04 -6.95
CA GLN A 581 -39.56 -12.32 -6.22
C GLN A 581 -39.10 -11.59 -4.96
N TYR A 582 -38.02 -12.03 -4.32
CA TYR A 582 -37.53 -11.47 -3.05
C TYR A 582 -36.05 -11.11 -3.14
N GLY A 583 -35.54 -10.42 -2.11
CA GLY A 583 -34.12 -10.08 -2.00
C GLY A 583 -33.24 -11.31 -1.84
N ASP A 584 -31.97 -11.17 -2.21
CA ASP A 584 -31.03 -12.28 -2.23
C ASP A 584 -30.46 -12.56 -0.83
N SER A 585 -30.32 -11.53 0.01
CA SER A 585 -30.06 -11.71 1.45
C SER A 585 -30.67 -10.58 2.28
N PHE A 586 -30.85 -10.82 3.58
CA PHE A 586 -31.41 -9.82 4.48
C PHE A 586 -31.04 -10.04 5.96
N ILE A 587 -31.13 -8.96 6.73
CA ILE A 587 -30.87 -8.89 8.17
C ILE A 587 -31.96 -8.04 8.82
N SER A 588 -32.48 -8.44 9.98
CA SER A 588 -33.34 -7.57 10.79
C SER A 588 -32.46 -6.64 11.63
N LEU A 589 -32.71 -5.33 11.61
CA LEU A 589 -31.95 -4.35 12.40
C LEU A 589 -32.56 -4.19 13.80
N ASP A 590 -31.74 -4.27 14.86
CA ASP A 590 -32.18 -3.92 16.23
C ASP A 590 -32.11 -2.39 16.43
N LEU A 591 -33.25 -1.72 16.26
CA LEU A 591 -33.33 -0.26 16.37
C LEU A 591 -33.48 0.18 17.83
N GLU A 592 -32.54 0.99 18.32
CA GLU A 592 -32.53 1.47 19.72
C GLU A 592 -33.77 2.31 20.07
N LYS A 593 -34.29 3.10 19.12
CA LYS A 593 -35.53 3.90 19.26
C LYS A 593 -36.78 3.10 19.60
N ASN A 594 -36.76 1.77 19.43
CA ASN A 594 -37.85 0.90 19.86
C ASN A 594 -37.84 0.64 21.38
N LYS A 595 -36.72 0.84 22.07
CA LYS A 595 -36.60 0.60 23.52
C LYS A 595 -37.19 1.76 24.33
N GLU A 596 -37.09 3.01 23.84
CA GLU A 596 -37.68 4.18 24.50
C GLU A 596 -39.21 4.26 24.38
N LYS A 597 -39.78 3.86 23.23
CA LYS A 597 -41.23 3.97 22.97
C LYS A 597 -42.09 2.91 23.68
N VAL A 598 -41.51 1.82 24.17
CA VAL A 598 -42.24 0.81 24.96
C VAL A 598 -42.62 1.34 26.36
N ASN A 599 -41.91 2.36 26.86
CA ASN A 599 -42.17 2.95 28.18
C ASN A 599 -43.31 3.98 28.19
N GLU A 600 -43.73 4.51 27.04
CA GLU A 600 -44.89 5.42 26.95
C GLU A 600 -46.08 4.71 26.30
N ARG A 601 -47.22 4.70 27.01
CA ARG A 601 -48.50 4.06 26.63
C ARG A 601 -49.15 4.68 25.38
N LYS A 602 -48.49 4.65 24.22
CA LYS A 602 -49.11 4.89 22.91
C LYS A 602 -48.82 3.72 21.99
N LYS A 603 -49.90 3.08 21.56
CA LYS A 603 -50.01 1.89 20.69
C LYS A 603 -49.47 2.19 19.29
N TYR A 604 -48.17 2.41 19.15
CA TYR A 604 -47.47 2.36 17.87
C TYR A 604 -46.75 1.02 17.78
N PHE A 605 -46.97 0.29 16.69
CA PHE A 605 -46.18 -0.91 16.40
C PHE A 605 -44.69 -0.54 16.41
N PRO A 606 -43.80 -1.40 16.95
CA PRO A 606 -42.37 -1.14 16.91
C PRO A 606 -41.96 -0.89 15.45
N LEU A 607 -41.11 0.11 15.22
CA LEU A 607 -40.61 0.39 13.88
C LEU A 607 -39.68 -0.77 13.51
N ILE A 608 -40.10 -1.64 12.60
CA ILE A 608 -39.30 -2.77 12.13
C ILE A 608 -38.60 -2.32 10.85
N SER A 609 -37.29 -2.58 10.77
CA SER A 609 -36.50 -2.33 9.56
C SER A 609 -35.60 -3.52 9.29
N ASN A 610 -35.54 -3.92 8.02
CA ASN A 610 -34.57 -4.88 7.52
C ASN A 610 -33.51 -4.15 6.68
N GLU A 611 -32.27 -4.64 6.74
CA GLU A 611 -31.23 -4.40 5.74
C GLU A 611 -31.38 -5.50 4.68
N VAL A 612 -31.75 -5.14 3.46
CA VAL A 612 -32.02 -6.07 2.36
C VAL A 612 -30.96 -5.89 1.27
N HIS A 613 -30.37 -6.98 0.81
CA HIS A 613 -29.38 -6.97 -0.25
C HIS A 613 -29.96 -7.58 -1.52
N GLN A 614 -29.69 -6.91 -2.63
CA GLN A 614 -29.99 -7.40 -3.97
C GLN A 614 -28.72 -7.34 -4.81
N TYR A 615 -28.41 -8.42 -5.48
CA TYR A 615 -27.38 -8.53 -6.49
C TYR A 615 -27.99 -8.60 -7.88
N LYS A 616 -27.40 -7.85 -8.81
CA LYS A 616 -27.79 -7.85 -10.22
C LYS A 616 -26.58 -7.74 -11.14
N PHE A 617 -26.46 -8.74 -12.01
CA PHE A 617 -25.63 -8.68 -13.20
C PHE A 617 -26.49 -8.31 -14.41
N TRP A 618 -26.04 -7.35 -15.20
CA TRP A 618 -26.70 -6.97 -16.46
C TRP A 618 -25.68 -7.05 -17.60
N ASN A 619 -26.03 -7.71 -18.71
CA ASN A 619 -25.14 -7.77 -19.89
C ASN A 619 -25.13 -6.44 -20.66
N ASP A 620 -26.27 -6.01 -21.21
CA ASP A 620 -26.37 -4.81 -22.07
C ASP A 620 -27.39 -3.77 -21.57
N LYS A 621 -28.17 -4.10 -20.54
CA LYS A 621 -29.21 -3.21 -20.00
C LYS A 621 -28.58 -2.02 -19.28
N GLU A 622 -28.98 -0.80 -19.66
CA GLU A 622 -28.66 0.42 -18.92
C GLU A 622 -29.44 0.44 -17.60
N VAL A 623 -28.74 0.69 -16.49
CA VAL A 623 -29.35 0.78 -15.16
C VAL A 623 -29.78 2.23 -14.94
N ASN A 624 -31.06 2.50 -15.14
CA ASN A 624 -31.66 3.82 -14.93
C ASN A 624 -32.56 3.84 -13.67
N GLN A 625 -33.06 5.03 -13.31
CA GLN A 625 -33.85 5.25 -12.10
C GLN A 625 -35.03 4.28 -11.97
N LYS A 626 -35.71 4.01 -13.09
CA LYS A 626 -36.86 3.09 -13.13
C LYS A 626 -36.44 1.65 -12.83
N VAL A 627 -35.30 1.20 -13.35
CA VAL A 627 -34.78 -0.15 -13.07
C VAL A 627 -34.46 -0.29 -11.58
N TYR A 628 -33.80 0.71 -10.98
CA TYR A 628 -33.48 0.70 -9.55
C TYR A 628 -34.74 0.66 -8.69
N LEU A 629 -35.70 1.56 -8.94
CA LEU A 629 -36.95 1.64 -8.19
C LEU A 629 -37.77 0.35 -8.28
N ASN A 630 -37.80 -0.28 -9.46
CA ASN A 630 -38.47 -1.55 -9.64
C ASN A 630 -37.85 -2.66 -8.79
N GLU A 631 -36.52 -2.76 -8.74
CA GLU A 631 -35.87 -3.74 -7.86
C GLU A 631 -36.10 -3.42 -6.38
N ARG A 632 -36.05 -2.14 -5.98
CA ARG A 632 -36.34 -1.73 -4.60
C ARG A 632 -37.74 -2.13 -4.16
N ASN A 633 -38.75 -1.70 -4.91
CA ASN A 633 -40.16 -1.95 -4.57
C ASN A 633 -40.51 -3.44 -4.56
N LYS A 634 -39.71 -4.26 -5.24
CA LYS A 634 -39.88 -5.72 -5.26
C LYS A 634 -39.46 -6.36 -3.93
N VAL A 635 -38.42 -5.85 -3.27
CA VAL A 635 -37.72 -6.60 -2.19
C VAL A 635 -37.68 -5.90 -0.85
N ALA A 636 -37.91 -4.59 -0.81
CA ALA A 636 -37.79 -3.76 0.39
C ALA A 636 -39.06 -2.91 0.57
N SER A 637 -39.47 -2.72 1.82
CA SER A 637 -40.50 -1.74 2.18
C SER A 637 -39.91 -0.33 2.29
N THR A 638 -40.75 0.67 2.58
CA THR A 638 -40.31 2.06 2.75
C THR A 638 -39.38 2.26 3.93
N HIS A 639 -39.53 1.45 4.99
CA HIS A 639 -38.72 1.53 6.20
C HIS A 639 -37.41 0.74 6.08
N ASP A 640 -37.30 -0.17 5.11
CA ASP A 640 -36.13 -1.01 4.92
C ASP A 640 -34.99 -0.29 4.20
N PHE A 641 -33.77 -0.66 4.57
CA PHE A 641 -32.57 -0.23 3.86
C PHE A 641 -32.23 -1.21 2.74
N LEU A 642 -32.20 -0.76 1.48
CA LEU A 642 -31.79 -1.60 0.35
C LEU A 642 -30.32 -1.35 0.00
N MET A 643 -29.54 -2.41 -0.13
CA MET A 643 -28.23 -2.39 -0.78
C MET A 643 -28.29 -3.14 -2.12
N LEU A 644 -28.09 -2.41 -3.22
CA LEU A 644 -27.97 -3.00 -4.56
C LEU A 644 -26.49 -3.17 -4.94
N TYR A 645 -26.10 -4.36 -5.37
CA TYR A 645 -24.75 -4.67 -5.84
C TYR A 645 -24.76 -4.99 -7.34
N THR A 646 -23.89 -4.34 -8.11
CA THR A 646 -23.76 -4.57 -9.55
C THR A 646 -22.37 -4.26 -10.06
N THR A 647 -21.96 -4.91 -11.16
CA THR A 647 -20.70 -4.63 -11.85
C THR A 647 -20.84 -3.56 -12.95
N LYS A 648 -22.04 -2.99 -13.12
CA LYS A 648 -22.35 -1.93 -14.08
C LYS A 648 -22.03 -0.53 -13.54
N ASP A 649 -21.90 0.42 -14.46
CA ASP A 649 -21.69 1.83 -14.12
C ASP A 649 -23.03 2.54 -13.85
N CYS A 650 -23.15 3.06 -12.62
CA CYS A 650 -24.33 3.58 -11.91
C CYS A 650 -24.58 5.09 -11.90
N ASP A 651 -23.72 5.94 -12.47
CA ASP A 651 -23.54 7.31 -11.94
C ASP A 651 -24.78 8.21 -11.85
N LYS A 652 -25.69 8.11 -12.82
CA LYS A 652 -26.79 9.07 -13.02
C LYS A 652 -28.06 8.74 -12.23
N LEU A 653 -27.93 7.92 -11.17
CA LEU A 653 -29.05 7.50 -10.34
C LEU A 653 -29.16 8.37 -9.09
N GLU A 654 -30.36 8.87 -8.81
CA GLU A 654 -30.69 9.50 -7.54
C GLU A 654 -31.25 8.42 -6.61
N LEU A 655 -30.51 8.09 -5.55
CA LEU A 655 -30.94 7.04 -4.63
C LEU A 655 -32.17 7.51 -3.84
N PRO A 656 -33.25 6.71 -3.74
CA PRO A 656 -34.34 6.97 -2.81
C PRO A 656 -33.85 6.96 -1.36
N GLU A 657 -34.67 7.42 -0.42
CA GLU A 657 -34.37 7.27 1.01
C GLU A 657 -34.20 5.78 1.38
N ASN A 658 -33.33 5.52 2.36
CA ASN A 658 -32.97 4.18 2.84
C ASN A 658 -32.50 3.25 1.71
N SER A 659 -31.63 3.75 0.85
CA SER A 659 -31.14 3.04 -0.32
C SER A 659 -29.65 3.26 -0.54
N GLY A 660 -28.98 2.22 -1.00
CA GLY A 660 -27.57 2.21 -1.29
C GLY A 660 -27.25 1.43 -2.56
N ILE A 661 -26.11 1.75 -3.16
CA ILE A 661 -25.60 1.04 -4.33
C ILE A 661 -24.07 0.89 -4.28
N VAL A 662 -23.63 -0.31 -4.63
CA VAL A 662 -22.25 -0.62 -5.01
C VAL A 662 -22.25 -0.98 -6.49
N ASP A 663 -21.54 -0.19 -7.26
CA ASP A 663 -21.44 -0.25 -8.71
C ASP A 663 -19.97 -0.29 -9.14
N LYS A 664 -19.72 -0.23 -10.45
CA LYS A 664 -18.36 -0.28 -11.00
C LYS A 664 -17.42 0.81 -10.45
N LYS A 665 -17.92 2.00 -10.13
CA LYS A 665 -17.09 3.15 -9.75
C LYS A 665 -16.63 3.11 -8.31
N ASN A 666 -17.49 2.63 -7.43
CA ASN A 666 -17.19 2.52 -6.01
C ASN A 666 -16.88 1.09 -5.56
N TRP A 667 -16.78 0.13 -6.50
CA TRP A 667 -16.46 -1.27 -6.21
C TRP A 667 -15.23 -1.44 -5.32
N ASN A 668 -14.09 -0.88 -5.74
CA ASN A 668 -12.85 -0.93 -4.97
C ASN A 668 -12.99 -0.16 -3.65
N LYS A 669 -13.75 0.96 -3.67
CA LYS A 669 -14.00 1.77 -2.48
C LYS A 669 -14.79 1.00 -1.41
N TYR A 670 -15.70 0.12 -1.81
CA TYR A 670 -16.54 -0.65 -0.91
C TYR A 670 -15.88 -1.95 -0.43
N PHE A 671 -15.31 -2.72 -1.36
CA PHE A 671 -14.76 -4.05 -1.05
C PHE A 671 -13.32 -4.00 -0.54
N GLY A 672 -12.57 -2.93 -0.81
CA GLY A 672 -11.18 -2.77 -0.38
C GLY A 672 -10.33 -4.01 -0.68
N PRO A 673 -9.77 -4.69 0.35
CA PRO A 673 -8.92 -5.88 0.18
C PRO A 673 -9.62 -7.03 -0.57
N PHE A 674 -10.95 -7.10 -0.54
CA PHE A 674 -11.72 -8.17 -1.16
C PHE A 674 -12.20 -7.85 -2.58
N ALA A 675 -11.86 -6.67 -3.13
CA ALA A 675 -12.46 -6.18 -4.37
C ALA A 675 -12.26 -7.11 -5.56
N ASN A 676 -11.08 -7.68 -5.71
CA ASN A 676 -10.76 -8.62 -6.79
C ASN A 676 -11.52 -9.93 -6.66
N ARG A 677 -11.53 -10.51 -5.45
CA ARG A 677 -12.31 -11.71 -5.13
C ARG A 677 -13.80 -11.48 -5.38
N ALA A 678 -14.33 -10.36 -4.88
CA ALA A 678 -15.70 -9.93 -5.13
C ALA A 678 -16.00 -9.85 -6.62
N PHE A 679 -15.10 -9.26 -7.42
CA PHE A 679 -15.29 -9.08 -8.85
C PHE A 679 -15.29 -10.42 -9.60
N ILE A 680 -14.43 -11.37 -9.20
CA ILE A 680 -14.42 -12.73 -9.74
C ILE A 680 -15.75 -13.42 -9.47
N PHE A 681 -16.25 -13.37 -8.24
CA PHE A 681 -17.55 -13.97 -7.89
C PHE A 681 -18.73 -13.26 -8.58
N ALA A 682 -18.66 -11.93 -8.74
CA ALA A 682 -19.69 -11.13 -9.39
C ALA A 682 -19.68 -11.20 -10.93
N THR A 683 -18.65 -11.82 -11.54
CA THR A 683 -18.57 -11.92 -13.00
C THR A 683 -19.02 -13.30 -13.43
N PRO A 684 -20.13 -13.41 -14.20
CA PRO A 684 -20.54 -14.70 -14.70
C PRO A 684 -19.57 -15.27 -15.73
N LEU A 685 -19.68 -16.58 -15.94
CA LEU A 685 -18.84 -17.33 -16.86
C LEU A 685 -18.96 -16.80 -18.30
N ASP A 686 -17.84 -16.75 -19.01
CA ASP A 686 -17.84 -16.37 -20.43
C ASP A 686 -18.34 -17.55 -21.26
N ILE A 687 -19.47 -17.36 -21.94
CA ILE A 687 -20.13 -18.41 -22.71
C ILE A 687 -19.23 -19.02 -23.78
N ASN A 688 -18.20 -18.32 -24.24
CA ASN A 688 -17.31 -18.74 -25.33
C ASN A 688 -16.07 -19.51 -24.87
N THR A 689 -15.59 -19.27 -23.66
CA THR A 689 -14.33 -19.85 -23.17
C THR A 689 -14.51 -20.89 -22.06
N THR A 690 -15.67 -20.88 -21.39
CA THR A 690 -15.99 -21.79 -20.27
C THR A 690 -15.90 -23.26 -20.66
N ASN A 691 -15.35 -24.11 -19.80
CA ASN A 691 -15.15 -25.53 -20.10
C ASN A 691 -16.46 -26.36 -19.99
N ARG A 692 -16.45 -27.62 -20.46
CA ARG A 692 -17.63 -28.49 -20.48
C ARG A 692 -18.21 -28.77 -19.08
N LYS A 693 -17.36 -29.05 -18.10
CA LYS A 693 -17.80 -29.42 -16.74
C LYS A 693 -18.57 -28.26 -16.11
N SER A 694 -18.06 -27.05 -16.27
CA SER A 694 -18.66 -25.82 -15.78
C SER A 694 -20.03 -25.53 -16.39
N LEU A 695 -20.17 -25.70 -17.71
CA LEU A 695 -21.45 -25.49 -18.39
C LEU A 695 -22.55 -26.41 -17.84
N GLN A 696 -22.23 -27.69 -17.61
CA GLN A 696 -23.21 -28.71 -17.20
C GLN A 696 -23.75 -28.52 -15.79
N GLN A 697 -23.07 -27.74 -14.97
CA GLN A 697 -23.45 -27.55 -13.60
C GLN A 697 -24.35 -26.30 -13.45
N ILE A 698 -24.40 -25.37 -14.42
CA ILE A 698 -25.33 -24.23 -14.40
C ILE A 698 -26.77 -24.73 -14.40
N ARG A 699 -27.59 -24.24 -13.45
CA ARG A 699 -29.01 -24.59 -13.35
C ARG A 699 -29.73 -24.32 -14.68
N ALA A 700 -30.39 -25.35 -15.22
CA ALA A 700 -31.06 -25.41 -16.53
C ALA A 700 -30.16 -25.68 -17.76
N ILE A 701 -28.87 -25.95 -17.56
CA ILE A 701 -27.94 -26.38 -18.62
C ILE A 701 -27.52 -27.82 -18.36
N GLY A 702 -28.29 -28.77 -18.92
CA GLY A 702 -27.91 -30.18 -18.91
C GLY A 702 -26.82 -30.51 -19.95
N ILE A 703 -26.45 -31.79 -20.02
CA ILE A 703 -25.47 -32.33 -20.98
C ILE A 703 -25.80 -31.90 -22.42
N GLN A 704 -27.06 -32.02 -22.84
CA GLN A 704 -27.49 -31.68 -24.20
C GLN A 704 -27.33 -30.18 -24.54
N ASN A 705 -27.67 -29.29 -23.60
CA ASN A 705 -27.53 -27.84 -23.80
C ASN A 705 -26.06 -27.44 -23.78
N THR A 706 -25.23 -28.13 -22.99
CA THR A 706 -23.78 -27.94 -23.00
C THR A 706 -23.17 -28.24 -24.37
N GLU A 707 -23.52 -29.37 -24.98
CA GLU A 707 -23.01 -29.71 -26.33
C GLU A 707 -23.48 -28.71 -27.39
N LYS A 708 -24.72 -28.20 -27.29
CA LYS A 708 -25.22 -27.14 -28.18
C LYS A 708 -24.43 -25.83 -28.03
N ILE A 709 -24.08 -25.46 -26.81
CA ILE A 709 -23.25 -24.28 -26.55
C ILE A 709 -21.86 -24.51 -27.15
N LEU A 710 -21.18 -25.61 -26.78
CA LEU A 710 -19.81 -25.91 -27.22
C LEU A 710 -19.68 -25.97 -28.75
N SER A 711 -20.64 -26.61 -29.43
CA SER A 711 -20.62 -26.78 -30.89
C SER A 711 -20.90 -25.51 -31.70
N LYS A 712 -21.50 -24.48 -31.09
CA LYS A 712 -21.96 -23.27 -31.81
C LYS A 712 -21.23 -21.98 -31.44
N ARG A 713 -20.26 -22.07 -30.54
CA ARG A 713 -19.30 -21.00 -30.23
C ARG A 713 -18.54 -20.56 -31.50
N PRO A 714 -18.12 -19.28 -31.59
CA PRO A 714 -18.35 -18.21 -30.62
C PRO A 714 -19.70 -17.51 -30.82
N PHE A 715 -20.21 -16.94 -29.72
CA PHE A 715 -21.41 -16.11 -29.65
C PHE A 715 -21.03 -14.64 -29.46
N ILE A 716 -21.76 -13.75 -30.15
CA ILE A 716 -21.50 -12.31 -30.12
C ILE A 716 -22.27 -11.64 -28.96
N ASN A 717 -23.54 -11.98 -28.81
CA ASN A 717 -24.46 -11.45 -27.79
C ASN A 717 -25.54 -12.51 -27.48
N ILE A 718 -26.45 -12.19 -26.55
CA ILE A 718 -27.55 -13.09 -26.14
C ILE A 718 -28.41 -13.47 -27.35
N GLU A 719 -28.84 -12.51 -28.17
CA GLU A 719 -29.68 -12.74 -29.36
C GLU A 719 -29.03 -13.76 -30.32
N ASN A 720 -27.73 -13.59 -30.59
CA ASN A 720 -26.96 -14.51 -31.43
C ASN A 720 -26.86 -15.90 -30.81
N ALA A 721 -26.76 -16.00 -29.48
CA ALA A 721 -26.79 -17.29 -28.81
C ALA A 721 -28.19 -17.91 -28.82
N ILE A 722 -29.27 -17.15 -28.69
CA ILE A 722 -30.65 -17.64 -28.84
C ILE A 722 -30.83 -18.22 -30.24
N GLU A 723 -30.49 -17.46 -31.27
CA GLU A 723 -30.61 -17.88 -32.69
C GLU A 723 -29.81 -19.16 -32.97
N LYS A 724 -28.56 -19.21 -32.51
CA LYS A 724 -27.70 -20.37 -32.73
C LYS A 724 -28.17 -21.57 -31.91
N THR A 725 -28.45 -21.43 -30.63
CA THR A 725 -28.62 -22.57 -29.70
C THR A 725 -30.07 -22.98 -29.46
N GLY A 726 -31.03 -22.08 -29.69
CA GLY A 726 -32.45 -22.23 -29.32
C GLY A 726 -32.70 -22.18 -27.81
N LEU A 727 -31.72 -21.74 -27.01
CA LEU A 727 -31.88 -21.58 -25.55
C LEU A 727 -32.64 -20.30 -25.23
N SER A 728 -33.43 -20.33 -24.15
CA SER A 728 -34.17 -19.15 -23.69
C SER A 728 -33.23 -18.07 -23.15
N GLU A 729 -33.63 -16.81 -23.30
CA GLU A 729 -32.94 -15.64 -22.75
C GLU A 729 -32.56 -15.79 -21.28
N ASN A 730 -33.51 -16.19 -20.41
CA ASN A 730 -33.26 -16.42 -18.97
C ASN A 730 -32.12 -17.41 -18.64
N VAL A 731 -31.79 -18.32 -19.56
CA VAL A 731 -30.67 -19.26 -19.39
C VAL A 731 -29.37 -18.60 -19.85
N LEU A 732 -29.43 -17.85 -20.95
CA LEU A 732 -28.27 -17.20 -21.56
C LEU A 732 -27.83 -15.94 -20.81
N GLU A 733 -28.74 -15.21 -20.14
CA GLU A 733 -28.43 -14.06 -19.29
C GLU A 733 -27.49 -14.39 -18.13
N LYS A 734 -27.35 -15.67 -17.78
CA LYS A 734 -26.42 -16.16 -16.76
C LYS A 734 -24.96 -16.16 -17.21
N PHE A 735 -24.70 -15.89 -18.48
CA PHE A 735 -23.35 -15.83 -19.02
C PHE A 735 -22.95 -14.40 -19.35
N LYS A 736 -21.64 -14.19 -19.32
CA LYS A 736 -20.98 -13.04 -19.91
C LYS A 736 -20.80 -13.27 -21.42
N PHE A 737 -21.07 -12.23 -22.19
CA PHE A 737 -20.79 -12.16 -23.62
C PHE A 737 -19.65 -11.16 -23.91
N PRO A 738 -18.86 -11.35 -24.96
CA PRO A 738 -17.74 -10.46 -25.29
C PRO A 738 -18.26 -9.06 -25.68
N PHE A 739 -17.75 -8.04 -24.98
CA PHE A 739 -18.03 -6.63 -25.28
C PHE A 739 -17.37 -6.26 -26.62
N ARG A 740 -18.14 -6.12 -27.71
CA ARG A 740 -17.69 -5.36 -28.88
C ARG A 740 -18.37 -4.01 -28.89
N ARG A 741 -17.60 -2.95 -28.56
CA ARG A 741 -17.85 -1.63 -29.15
C ARG A 741 -17.87 -1.85 -30.67
N TYR A 742 -19.03 -1.66 -31.29
CA TYR A 742 -19.13 -1.61 -32.74
C TYR A 742 -18.13 -0.57 -33.25
N HIS A 743 -17.11 -1.01 -33.99
CA HIS A 743 -16.55 -0.19 -35.05
C HIS A 743 -17.68 0.02 -36.07
N SER A 744 -18.47 1.07 -35.87
CA SER A 744 -19.54 1.52 -36.76
C SER A 744 -19.04 2.05 -38.11
N LEU A 745 -17.77 1.81 -38.47
CA LEU A 745 -17.19 2.20 -39.76
C LEU A 745 -17.23 1.06 -40.81
N ALA A 746 -17.36 -0.21 -40.40
CA ALA A 746 -17.33 -1.34 -41.35
C ALA A 746 -18.67 -1.61 -42.06
N ARG A 747 -19.82 -1.26 -41.44
CA ARG A 747 -21.15 -1.40 -42.09
C ARG A 747 -21.48 -0.25 -43.05
N VAL A 748 -20.90 0.93 -42.85
CA VAL A 748 -21.06 2.07 -43.76
C VAL A 748 -20.18 1.88 -45.00
N SER A 749 -18.94 1.41 -44.84
CA SER A 749 -18.04 1.13 -45.97
C SER A 749 -18.51 -0.05 -46.83
N HIS A 750 -19.10 -1.11 -46.25
CA HIS A 750 -19.65 -2.21 -47.07
C HIS A 750 -20.90 -1.80 -47.87
N LYS A 751 -21.75 -0.91 -47.34
CA LYS A 751 -22.92 -0.38 -48.04
C LYS A 751 -22.54 0.66 -49.12
N ILE A 752 -21.47 1.43 -48.90
CA ILE A 752 -20.91 2.35 -49.90
C ILE A 752 -20.21 1.58 -51.02
N CYS A 753 -19.42 0.54 -50.72
CA CYS A 753 -18.78 -0.28 -51.74
C CYS A 753 -19.78 -1.08 -52.58
N GLN A 754 -20.88 -1.59 -52.01
CA GLN A 754 -21.93 -2.27 -52.78
C GLN A 754 -22.76 -1.32 -53.66
N ASN A 755 -22.89 -0.05 -53.29
CA ASN A 755 -23.56 0.95 -54.12
C ASN A 755 -22.66 1.52 -55.22
N ILE A 756 -21.34 1.60 -55.01
CA ILE A 756 -20.37 1.99 -56.05
C ILE A 756 -20.21 0.89 -57.10
N PHE A 757 -20.23 -0.39 -56.72
CA PHE A 757 -20.22 -1.51 -57.67
C PHE A 757 -21.55 -1.76 -58.40
N ARG A 758 -22.61 -1.02 -58.06
CA ARG A 758 -23.88 -1.01 -58.82
C ARG A 758 -23.97 0.18 -59.79
N TYR A 759 -23.03 1.12 -59.73
CA TYR A 759 -22.98 2.32 -60.57
C TYR A 759 -21.75 2.38 -61.49
N ILE A 760 -20.89 1.36 -61.46
CA ILE A 760 -19.91 1.01 -62.51
C ILE A 760 -20.42 -0.27 -63.14
#